data_AF-A0A1L9PY79-F1
#
_entry.id   AF-A0A1L9PY79-F1
#
_cell.length_a   1.000
_cell.length_b   1.000
_cell.length_c   1.000
_cell.angle_alpha   90.00
_cell.angle_beta   90.00
_cell.angle_gamma   90.00
#
_symmetry.space_group_name_H-M   'P 1'
#
loop_
_entity.id
_entity.type
_entity.pdbx_description
1 polymer ?
#
loop_
_entity_poly.entity_id
_entity_poly.type
_entity_poly.pdbx_seq_one_letter_code
_entity_poly.pdbx_strand_id
1 'polypeptide(L)'
;MNSPVRRPYRSKRHPPCDRCRQKKLRCDPDDQIACRRCQASGTLCSFTRLHRSVSMPVAYAGSTTPQYEPDPPSVPHIVPDTVASQPVPYLHERPLAYPIAERSAPQQAIQTLDRLPGVSAQVMGTSGESDPFLLRHCKFDDYGLLHFHQVRFRNAGGVPLEEKIPVHFLVTDNVLYDSAASSTRMTRQFPSARDELDTLVPADHSQRLISLFLTYVFPSLPIIPHFIASEDPQTIPVHLLAAIYACALPFAKFDEWLSIVHAYQAPPTSQLWRLALDLILEEIHTPHLSVLQAGILYLHKHWGTSQEAAIADTPFVWSFVGMMVGLATSLGLQLECRPMGMPLWERRVRRRLWWAVYSEDKWRSLLMGRPPYIRRDEWDVTDLDEADFETAPAEPFMRMVKMAIIADEIQSSMYSLWSAQRLSSDFADSLQTSRGLLRKLQEWLSLIPAPLAQDGTPAGPDLSTCVHFAYLLLEVFIFRALLRPMVPSKPPPRLIDETEQLPFFPDLTVDDYIAQILDGDDVVGEDIPAVTVSIEDKSVPVVLSAAENCAASMLRLISRMEAREMGTFWYSWCRIGFATVSNFMLLLLVQAPTKEHALRAKRLVYMWQQALRSQGRGWDMMDLGLIRLNGALGLGLANTYYLPLHIREVLDSKIPKLTTSGLRINQARLSETIHETCKWGAAHRWGEGPNDTGMARLTLTEDDAKVRRWFADEVRKLGCSLSIDQMGNMFARQKGRLGSNRPMIAMGSHLDTQPRGGRYDGILGVTSALEVLRTMKENNFQTNYDVGIVNWTNEEGARFPKSMCSSGVWAGGIPIQAAWDLRDIQDERITLRSELEKHGYLGDIPCSHEAYPLGAHFELHIEQGPILQETKRSIGVVTGAQGYRWLTLTVTGQDAHTGTTPLSARRDPLLAASKMIVASNEVAKRHGALASTGILKIPDNSSTNTVASEVAFTLDIRHPDDSVVHAVEKECLQAFQRISTEDGKGVSLGWTVDTDSPATQFHPDCVQSIKTAARSLLGEEGWMEITSGAGHDSVYTSRHCPTAMIFVPCRDGVSHHPTEYCTPEDCALGTQALLESVVDYDQRLAQQEQTPTKLP
;
A
#
# COMPACT_ATOMS: atom_id res chain seq x y z
N MET A 1 57.08 32.72 -11.13
CA MET A 1 57.91 31.57 -11.58
C MET A 1 57.24 30.27 -11.12
N ASN A 2 57.41 29.18 -11.87
CA ASN A 2 57.13 27.77 -11.52
C ASN A 2 55.85 27.44 -10.72
N SER A 3 54.76 27.11 -11.43
CA SER A 3 53.62 26.37 -10.86
C SER A 3 53.97 24.90 -10.63
N PRO A 4 53.50 24.24 -9.54
CA PRO A 4 53.52 22.79 -9.43
C PRO A 4 52.46 22.17 -10.36
N VAL A 5 52.87 21.27 -11.25
CA VAL A 5 52.01 20.71 -12.31
C VAL A 5 50.95 19.75 -11.73
N ARG A 6 49.68 19.98 -12.06
CA ARG A 6 48.56 19.08 -11.72
C ARG A 6 48.81 17.67 -12.28
N ARG A 7 48.63 16.62 -11.46
CA ARG A 7 48.73 15.22 -11.91
C ARG A 7 47.64 14.90 -12.95
N PRO A 8 47.96 14.33 -14.13
CA PRO A 8 46.95 13.93 -15.11
C PRO A 8 46.02 12.81 -14.59
N TYR A 9 44.74 12.92 -14.98
CA TYR A 9 43.67 11.98 -14.69
C TYR A 9 43.97 10.55 -15.18
N ARG A 10 43.67 9.53 -14.36
CA ARG A 10 43.71 8.12 -14.77
C ARG A 10 42.33 7.69 -15.29
N SER A 11 42.26 7.27 -16.55
CA SER A 11 41.08 6.56 -17.07
C SER A 11 40.88 5.25 -16.29
N LYS A 12 39.62 4.93 -15.95
CA LYS A 12 39.26 3.66 -15.29
C LYS A 12 39.06 2.50 -16.29
N ARG A 13 38.80 2.76 -17.58
CA ARG A 13 38.48 1.68 -18.56
C ARG A 13 39.71 0.86 -18.97
N HIS A 14 40.85 1.49 -19.23
CA HIS A 14 42.06 0.79 -19.70
C HIS A 14 43.28 1.15 -18.83
N PRO A 15 43.97 0.16 -18.21
CA PRO A 15 45.14 0.42 -17.38
C PRO A 15 46.35 0.83 -18.25
N PRO A 16 47.21 1.76 -17.79
CA PRO A 16 48.39 2.17 -18.57
C PRO A 16 49.41 1.03 -18.65
N CYS A 17 50.00 0.84 -19.83
CA CYS A 17 51.10 -0.12 -20.04
C CYS A 17 52.28 0.13 -19.09
N ASP A 18 53.07 -0.89 -18.81
CA ASP A 18 54.06 -0.87 -17.73
C ASP A 18 55.10 0.25 -17.91
N ARG A 19 55.54 0.49 -19.16
CA ARG A 19 56.46 1.59 -19.53
C ARG A 19 55.87 2.99 -19.30
N CYS A 20 54.60 3.22 -19.66
CA CYS A 20 53.91 4.48 -19.35
C CYS A 20 53.67 4.64 -17.85
N ARG A 21 53.32 3.54 -17.15
CA ARG A 21 53.07 3.48 -15.71
C ARG A 21 54.35 3.81 -14.92
N GLN A 22 55.48 3.21 -15.29
CA GLN A 22 56.81 3.42 -14.68
C GLN A 22 57.30 4.86 -14.88
N LYS A 23 57.15 5.42 -16.10
CA LYS A 23 57.47 6.83 -16.38
C LYS A 23 56.40 7.83 -15.90
N LYS A 24 55.32 7.37 -15.24
CA LYS A 24 54.19 8.18 -14.74
C LYS A 24 53.51 9.04 -15.83
N LEU A 25 53.57 8.61 -17.08
CA LEU A 25 52.97 9.29 -18.24
C LEU A 25 51.55 8.78 -18.52
N ARG A 26 50.68 9.63 -19.08
CA ARG A 26 49.43 9.18 -19.70
C ARG A 26 49.77 8.18 -20.81
N CYS A 27 49.15 7.00 -20.74
CA CYS A 27 49.17 6.01 -21.80
C CYS A 27 48.05 6.35 -22.80
N ASP A 28 48.29 6.07 -24.07
CA ASP A 28 47.40 6.45 -25.18
C ASP A 28 47.21 5.22 -26.07
N PRO A 29 46.29 4.32 -25.70
CA PRO A 29 46.04 3.08 -26.44
C PRO A 29 45.32 3.38 -27.75
N ASP A 30 45.83 2.81 -28.85
CA ASP A 30 45.04 2.51 -30.03
C ASP A 30 44.38 1.13 -29.84
N ASP A 31 43.43 0.77 -30.70
CA ASP A 31 42.86 -0.58 -30.78
C ASP A 31 43.81 -1.61 -31.43
N GLN A 32 45.12 -1.45 -31.20
CA GLN A 32 46.20 -2.35 -31.62
C GLN A 32 47.17 -2.63 -30.46
N ILE A 33 47.97 -3.69 -30.62
CA ILE A 33 48.75 -4.37 -29.57
C ILE A 33 49.75 -3.44 -28.82
N ALA A 34 50.13 -2.30 -29.40
CA ALA A 34 51.03 -1.33 -28.77
C ALA A 34 50.43 0.09 -28.76
N CYS A 35 50.52 0.77 -27.61
CA CYS A 35 50.06 2.16 -27.49
C CYS A 35 50.93 3.13 -28.32
N ARG A 36 50.33 4.20 -28.88
CA ARG A 36 50.97 5.12 -29.83
C ARG A 36 52.32 5.67 -29.33
N ARG A 37 52.46 5.91 -28.03
CA ARG A 37 53.71 6.39 -27.41
C ARG A 37 54.84 5.36 -27.33
N CYS A 38 54.53 4.06 -27.23
CA CYS A 38 55.53 3.00 -27.30
C CYS A 38 55.94 2.77 -28.76
N GLN A 39 54.96 2.75 -29.67
CA GLN A 39 55.14 2.61 -31.12
C GLN A 39 56.00 3.74 -31.70
N ALA A 40 55.65 5.01 -31.44
CA ALA A 40 56.41 6.19 -31.86
C ALA A 40 57.76 6.38 -31.15
N SER A 41 58.07 5.57 -30.13
CA SER A 41 59.42 5.47 -29.53
C SER A 41 60.07 4.11 -29.75
N GLY A 42 59.66 3.38 -30.80
CA GLY A 42 60.31 2.16 -31.29
C GLY A 42 60.46 1.04 -30.26
N THR A 43 59.57 0.96 -29.26
CA THR A 43 59.78 0.10 -28.08
C THR A 43 58.55 -0.69 -27.69
N LEU A 44 58.78 -1.89 -27.13
CA LEU A 44 57.74 -2.85 -26.80
C LEU A 44 56.74 -2.32 -25.76
N CYS A 45 55.48 -2.74 -25.89
CA CYS A 45 54.39 -2.39 -24.98
C CYS A 45 53.99 -3.64 -24.18
N SER A 46 53.90 -3.54 -22.85
CA SER A 46 53.56 -4.65 -21.95
C SER A 46 52.54 -4.24 -20.88
N PHE A 47 51.80 -5.21 -20.36
CA PHE A 47 50.73 -5.01 -19.36
C PHE A 47 50.80 -6.06 -18.23
N THR A 48 52.01 -6.48 -17.87
CA THR A 48 52.30 -7.59 -16.96
C THR A 48 51.86 -7.27 -15.52
N ARG A 49 51.07 -8.16 -14.91
CA ARG A 49 50.76 -8.10 -13.46
C ARG A 49 51.95 -8.66 -12.66
N LEU A 50 52.51 -7.86 -11.77
CA LEU A 50 53.59 -8.30 -10.88
C LEU A 50 53.05 -9.11 -9.69
N HIS A 51 53.48 -10.36 -9.59
CA HIS A 51 53.61 -11.01 -8.28
C HIS A 51 54.69 -10.29 -7.45
N ARG A 52 54.60 -10.38 -6.12
CA ARG A 52 55.66 -9.98 -5.20
C ARG A 52 56.30 -11.22 -4.58
N SER A 53 57.61 -11.38 -4.80
CA SER A 53 58.52 -12.12 -3.93
C SER A 53 59.55 -11.13 -3.36
N VAL A 54 60.26 -11.54 -2.31
CA VAL A 54 61.25 -10.70 -1.60
C VAL A 54 62.59 -11.44 -1.55
N SER A 55 63.69 -10.75 -1.85
CA SER A 55 65.06 -11.21 -1.61
C SER A 55 66.02 -10.04 -1.35
N MET A 56 67.14 -10.35 -0.70
CA MET A 56 68.06 -9.41 -0.01
C MET A 56 68.91 -8.50 -0.94
N PRO A 57 69.40 -7.34 -0.45
CA PRO A 57 70.35 -6.46 -1.16
C PRO A 57 71.81 -6.64 -0.69
N VAL A 58 72.80 -6.32 -1.55
CA VAL A 58 74.24 -6.23 -1.20
C VAL A 58 74.99 -5.16 -2.01
N ALA A 59 75.65 -4.20 -1.31
CA ALA A 59 76.83 -3.36 -1.64
C ALA A 59 76.94 -2.61 -3.03
N TYR A 60 77.65 -1.49 -3.19
CA TYR A 60 79.00 -1.13 -2.70
C TYR A 60 79.31 0.40 -2.73
N ALA A 61 80.31 0.80 -1.91
CA ALA A 61 81.22 1.97 -2.01
C ALA A 61 80.71 3.45 -2.06
N GLY A 62 81.30 4.28 -1.20
CA GLY A 62 81.30 5.76 -1.24
C GLY A 62 81.78 6.36 0.08
N SER A 63 82.87 7.14 0.12
CA SER A 63 83.63 7.44 1.34
C SER A 63 83.67 8.91 1.77
N THR A 64 83.61 9.18 3.09
CA THR A 64 84.54 10.07 3.84
C THR A 64 84.43 9.91 5.37
N THR A 65 85.51 10.23 6.09
CA THR A 65 85.75 10.23 7.56
C THR A 65 85.80 11.69 8.10
N PRO A 66 85.93 12.02 9.44
CA PRO A 66 86.51 11.22 10.55
C PRO A 66 85.93 11.35 12.00
N GLN A 67 86.38 10.45 12.90
CA GLN A 67 86.73 10.54 14.36
C GLN A 67 85.82 11.33 15.36
N TYR A 68 85.58 10.90 16.62
CA TYR A 68 86.51 10.45 17.69
C TYR A 68 85.82 9.58 18.80
N GLU A 69 86.57 9.02 19.77
CA GLU A 69 86.16 8.10 20.89
C GLU A 69 85.95 8.84 22.25
N PRO A 70 85.76 8.22 23.47
CA PRO A 70 85.60 6.81 23.94
C PRO A 70 84.30 6.60 24.82
N ASP A 71 84.08 5.73 25.85
CA ASP A 71 84.83 4.67 26.60
C ASP A 71 83.82 3.71 27.36
N PRO A 72 84.20 2.50 27.85
CA PRO A 72 83.33 1.55 28.60
C PRO A 72 83.77 1.32 30.10
N PRO A 73 83.06 0.50 30.93
CA PRO A 73 83.21 -0.98 31.04
C PRO A 73 81.85 -1.69 31.36
N SER A 74 81.63 -2.85 32.02
CA SER A 74 82.42 -3.90 32.74
C SER A 74 81.64 -5.27 32.78
N VAL A 75 82.18 -6.32 33.44
CA VAL A 75 81.53 -7.65 33.72
C VAL A 75 82.05 -8.21 35.07
N PRO A 76 81.36 -9.16 35.77
CA PRO A 76 81.86 -10.56 35.79
C PRO A 76 80.79 -11.69 35.93
N HIS A 77 81.21 -12.94 35.70
CA HIS A 77 80.45 -14.20 35.90
C HIS A 77 80.91 -14.98 37.17
N ILE A 78 80.25 -16.09 37.53
CA ILE A 78 80.88 -17.44 37.73
C ILE A 78 79.81 -18.57 37.88
N VAL A 79 80.25 -19.83 37.75
CA VAL A 79 79.46 -21.08 37.52
C VAL A 79 79.24 -21.90 38.81
N PRO A 80 78.51 -23.04 38.78
CA PRO A 80 79.22 -24.33 38.62
C PRO A 80 78.54 -25.39 37.70
N ASP A 81 79.43 -26.08 36.96
CA ASP A 81 79.52 -27.52 36.65
C ASP A 81 78.32 -28.48 36.87
N THR A 82 77.91 -29.41 35.99
CA THR A 82 78.41 -30.18 34.80
C THR A 82 78.36 -31.71 35.08
N VAL A 83 77.69 -32.48 34.21
CA VAL A 83 77.77 -33.96 34.13
C VAL A 83 77.58 -34.40 32.67
N ALA A 84 78.45 -35.32 32.18
CA ALA A 84 78.33 -36.16 30.97
C ALA A 84 77.84 -35.50 29.64
N SER A 85 78.72 -35.14 28.68
CA SER A 85 79.34 -36.02 27.66
C SER A 85 78.34 -36.64 26.64
N GLN A 86 78.56 -36.64 25.31
CA GLN A 86 79.77 -36.31 24.52
C GLN A 86 79.41 -36.04 23.03
N PRO A 87 80.16 -35.21 22.27
CA PRO A 87 79.96 -35.02 20.82
C PRO A 87 81.12 -35.57 19.94
N VAL A 88 80.83 -36.19 18.79
CA VAL A 88 81.57 -36.09 17.49
C VAL A 88 80.66 -36.53 16.30
N PRO A 89 81.04 -36.58 14.98
CA PRO A 89 80.16 -35.99 13.94
C PRO A 89 79.77 -36.92 12.77
N TYR A 90 79.03 -36.37 11.79
CA TYR A 90 78.82 -36.78 10.39
C TYR A 90 78.58 -38.28 10.06
N LEU A 91 77.44 -38.60 9.41
CA LEU A 91 77.38 -39.41 8.17
C LEU A 91 75.94 -39.54 7.60
N HIS A 92 75.84 -39.35 6.27
CA HIS A 92 74.81 -39.75 5.29
C HIS A 92 73.28 -39.64 5.51
N GLU A 93 72.62 -39.42 4.38
CA GLU A 93 71.17 -39.37 4.18
C GLU A 93 70.51 -40.76 4.33
N ARG A 94 69.38 -40.83 5.03
CA ARG A 94 68.30 -41.79 4.77
C ARG A 94 66.94 -41.13 5.06
N PRO A 95 65.91 -41.35 4.22
CA PRO A 95 64.57 -40.86 4.51
C PRO A 95 63.91 -41.73 5.61
N LEU A 96 63.79 -41.18 6.82
CA LEU A 96 62.91 -41.75 7.84
C LEU A 96 61.47 -41.31 7.59
N ALA A 97 60.75 -42.14 6.85
CA ALA A 97 59.29 -42.09 6.83
C ALA A 97 58.77 -42.49 8.23
N TYR A 98 58.41 -41.49 9.05
CA TYR A 98 57.66 -41.74 10.28
C TYR A 98 56.23 -42.15 9.90
N PRO A 99 55.77 -43.36 10.25
CA PRO A 99 54.35 -43.68 10.16
C PRO A 99 53.61 -42.83 11.20
N ILE A 100 52.83 -41.85 10.72
CA ILE A 100 51.81 -41.21 11.57
C ILE A 100 50.79 -42.31 11.87
N ALA A 101 50.79 -42.80 13.10
CA ALA A 101 49.80 -43.78 13.53
C ALA A 101 48.39 -43.20 13.32
N GLU A 102 47.50 -44.00 12.74
CA GLU A 102 46.11 -43.60 12.51
C GLU A 102 45.49 -43.16 13.85
N ARG A 103 45.01 -41.91 13.91
CA ARG A 103 44.32 -41.40 15.10
C ARG A 103 43.02 -42.18 15.26
N SER A 104 42.99 -43.13 16.20
CA SER A 104 41.75 -43.64 16.79
C SER A 104 40.90 -42.44 17.21
N ALA A 105 39.72 -42.25 16.61
CA ALA A 105 38.95 -41.02 16.75
C ALA A 105 38.58 -40.77 18.22
N PRO A 106 39.04 -39.67 18.85
CA PRO A 106 38.73 -39.38 20.24
C PRO A 106 37.23 -39.04 20.37
N GLN A 107 36.51 -39.80 21.20
CA GLN A 107 35.10 -39.56 21.46
C GLN A 107 34.95 -38.45 22.50
N GLN A 108 34.88 -37.21 22.02
CA GLN A 108 34.69 -36.04 22.89
C GLN A 108 33.26 -35.99 23.47
N ALA A 109 33.16 -35.86 24.79
CA ALA A 109 31.90 -35.72 25.50
C ALA A 109 31.17 -34.41 25.16
N ILE A 110 29.85 -34.51 25.03
CA ILE A 110 28.97 -33.35 24.86
C ILE A 110 28.82 -32.63 26.21
N GLN A 111 29.21 -31.36 26.27
CA GLN A 111 29.15 -30.56 27.49
C GLN A 111 28.73 -29.12 27.15
N THR A 112 28.01 -28.48 28.05
CA THR A 112 27.67 -27.06 27.94
C THR A 112 28.93 -26.19 28.00
N LEU A 113 28.93 -25.06 27.28
CA LEU A 113 29.87 -23.96 27.51
C LEU A 113 29.26 -22.92 28.45
N ASP A 114 27.96 -22.65 28.30
CA ASP A 114 27.25 -21.58 29.01
C ASP A 114 26.98 -21.86 30.49
N ARG A 115 26.53 -23.09 30.85
CA ARG A 115 26.22 -23.48 32.24
C ARG A 115 27.44 -24.12 32.97
N LEU A 116 28.67 -23.64 32.69
CA LEU A 116 29.88 -24.08 33.42
C LEU A 116 30.06 -23.26 34.73
N PRO A 117 30.30 -23.90 35.88
CA PRO A 117 30.35 -23.20 37.16
C PRO A 117 31.66 -22.42 37.36
N GLY A 118 31.56 -21.12 37.69
CA GLY A 118 32.68 -20.28 38.12
C GLY A 118 33.68 -19.88 37.03
N VAL A 119 33.40 -20.17 35.76
CA VAL A 119 34.24 -19.85 34.61
C VAL A 119 33.45 -19.12 33.53
N SER A 120 34.14 -18.31 32.72
CA SER A 120 33.61 -17.72 31.49
C SER A 120 34.31 -18.32 30.26
N ALA A 121 33.64 -18.28 29.11
CA ALA A 121 34.13 -18.88 27.87
C ALA A 121 34.12 -17.87 26.71
N GLN A 122 35.28 -17.58 26.13
CA GLN A 122 35.45 -16.68 24.98
C GLN A 122 36.04 -17.42 23.78
N VAL A 123 35.51 -17.20 22.57
CA VAL A 123 36.07 -17.81 21.35
C VAL A 123 37.43 -17.20 21.01
N MET A 124 38.37 -18.02 20.54
CA MET A 124 39.67 -17.53 20.07
C MET A 124 39.61 -17.24 18.57
N GLY A 125 39.91 -15.99 18.20
CA GLY A 125 39.93 -15.55 16.81
C GLY A 125 41.08 -16.17 15.99
N THR A 126 40.90 -16.27 14.68
CA THR A 126 41.87 -16.86 13.73
C THR A 126 43.22 -16.13 13.67
N SER A 127 43.29 -14.88 14.11
CA SER A 127 44.52 -14.09 14.29
C SER A 127 44.75 -13.67 15.75
N GLY A 128 44.21 -14.43 16.71
CA GLY A 128 44.38 -14.17 18.14
C GLY A 128 45.77 -14.59 18.66
N GLU A 129 45.99 -14.38 19.96
CA GLU A 129 47.24 -14.77 20.64
C GLU A 129 47.50 -16.28 20.66
N SER A 130 46.44 -17.09 20.56
CA SER A 130 46.48 -18.54 20.46
C SER A 130 45.87 -19.00 19.14
N ASP A 131 46.72 -19.48 18.23
CA ASP A 131 46.31 -19.93 16.88
C ASP A 131 45.43 -21.21 16.94
N PRO A 132 44.16 -21.18 16.49
CA PRO A 132 43.31 -22.36 16.48
C PRO A 132 43.80 -23.47 15.53
N PHE A 133 44.59 -23.14 14.49
CA PHE A 133 45.22 -24.12 13.60
C PHE A 133 46.46 -24.79 14.20
N LEU A 134 47.03 -24.21 15.25
CA LEU A 134 48.02 -24.86 16.12
C LEU A 134 47.31 -25.70 17.19
N LEU A 135 46.30 -25.14 17.88
CA LEU A 135 45.59 -25.81 18.98
C LEU A 135 44.95 -27.16 18.59
N ARG A 136 44.46 -27.32 17.34
CA ARG A 136 43.93 -28.62 16.84
C ARG A 136 44.94 -29.79 16.88
N HIS A 137 46.23 -29.50 17.04
CA HIS A 137 47.30 -30.51 17.16
C HIS A 137 47.59 -30.90 18.61
N CYS A 138 47.09 -30.15 19.60
CA CYS A 138 47.21 -30.47 21.01
C CYS A 138 46.43 -31.74 21.39
N LYS A 139 46.74 -32.29 22.56
CA LYS A 139 46.01 -33.41 23.17
C LYS A 139 45.01 -32.84 24.18
N PHE A 140 43.72 -32.94 23.86
CA PHE A 140 42.63 -32.65 24.78
C PHE A 140 42.23 -33.93 25.52
N ASP A 141 41.56 -33.79 26.66
CA ASP A 141 40.94 -34.90 27.39
C ASP A 141 39.59 -35.33 26.77
N ASP A 142 38.92 -36.30 27.39
CA ASP A 142 37.60 -36.81 26.94
C ASP A 142 36.51 -35.73 27.02
N TYR A 143 36.68 -34.69 27.84
CA TYR A 143 35.82 -33.51 27.91
C TYR A 143 36.24 -32.42 26.90
N GLY A 144 37.21 -32.68 26.02
CA GLY A 144 37.70 -31.72 25.04
C GLY A 144 38.41 -30.51 25.66
N LEU A 145 38.96 -30.64 26.87
CA LEU A 145 39.69 -29.62 27.60
C LEU A 145 41.20 -29.85 27.59
N LEU A 146 41.95 -28.77 27.73
CA LEU A 146 43.41 -28.72 27.80
C LEU A 146 43.82 -27.66 28.83
N HIS A 147 44.43 -28.09 29.93
CA HIS A 147 44.67 -27.25 31.10
C HIS A 147 46.05 -26.59 31.09
N PHE A 148 46.09 -25.26 31.22
CA PHE A 148 47.28 -24.44 31.39
C PHE A 148 47.14 -23.54 32.64
N HIS A 149 47.41 -24.13 33.81
CA HIS A 149 47.27 -23.46 35.11
C HIS A 149 45.83 -22.94 35.35
N GLN A 150 45.62 -21.63 35.45
CA GLN A 150 44.30 -20.98 35.67
C GLN A 150 43.51 -20.73 34.37
N VAL A 151 44.06 -21.15 33.22
CA VAL A 151 43.46 -20.98 31.89
C VAL A 151 43.29 -22.36 31.24
N ARG A 152 42.21 -22.56 30.51
CA ARG A 152 41.88 -23.86 29.89
C ARG A 152 41.45 -23.62 28.44
N PHE A 153 41.98 -24.38 27.50
CA PHE A 153 41.49 -24.36 26.12
C PHE A 153 40.45 -25.47 25.93
N ARG A 154 39.26 -25.12 25.45
CA ARG A 154 38.21 -26.08 25.04
C ARG A 154 38.24 -26.23 23.53
N ASN A 155 38.47 -27.43 23.03
CA ASN A 155 38.15 -27.78 21.65
C ASN A 155 36.63 -27.91 21.52
N ALA A 156 35.99 -27.07 20.71
CA ALA A 156 34.55 -27.13 20.50
C ALA A 156 34.17 -28.00 19.28
N GLY A 157 35.02 -28.05 18.25
CA GLY A 157 34.80 -28.88 17.06
C GLY A 157 35.46 -28.33 15.79
N GLY A 158 34.97 -28.78 14.63
CA GLY A 158 35.42 -28.30 13.31
C GLY A 158 36.53 -29.12 12.64
N VAL A 159 36.79 -30.36 13.08
CA VAL A 159 37.92 -31.20 12.58
C VAL A 159 37.52 -32.60 12.06
N PRO A 160 36.41 -32.73 11.29
CA PRO A 160 36.34 -33.81 10.28
C PRO A 160 35.94 -33.33 8.87
N LEU A 161 35.67 -32.03 8.68
CA LEU A 161 35.37 -31.43 7.37
C LEU A 161 36.52 -30.52 6.98
N GLU A 162 37.21 -30.81 5.87
CA GLU A 162 38.40 -30.06 5.43
C GLU A 162 38.12 -28.59 5.09
N GLU A 163 36.84 -28.24 4.89
CA GLU A 163 36.37 -26.90 4.49
C GLU A 163 36.10 -25.94 5.66
N LYS A 164 36.22 -26.38 6.92
CA LYS A 164 35.88 -25.58 8.11
C LYS A 164 37.10 -25.27 8.99
N ILE A 165 37.04 -24.14 9.71
CA ILE A 165 38.09 -23.74 10.64
C ILE A 165 37.96 -24.48 11.98
N PRO A 166 39.07 -24.78 12.69
CA PRO A 166 39.02 -25.39 14.01
C PRO A 166 38.47 -24.40 15.04
N VAL A 167 37.45 -24.78 15.82
CA VAL A 167 36.82 -23.88 16.79
C VAL A 167 37.28 -24.22 18.21
N HIS A 168 37.90 -23.25 18.86
CA HIS A 168 38.41 -23.36 20.22
C HIS A 168 37.98 -22.16 21.07
N PHE A 169 37.68 -22.42 22.35
CA PHE A 169 37.36 -21.39 23.34
C PHE A 169 38.44 -21.34 24.43
N LEU A 170 38.77 -20.12 24.84
CA LEU A 170 39.46 -19.83 26.09
C LEU A 170 38.44 -19.93 27.22
N VAL A 171 38.72 -20.72 28.24
CA VAL A 171 37.89 -20.90 29.43
C VAL A 171 38.70 -20.51 30.66
N THR A 172 38.23 -19.51 31.39
CA THR A 172 38.99 -18.80 32.44
C THR A 172 38.17 -18.71 33.71
N ASP A 173 38.79 -18.92 34.88
CA ASP A 173 38.12 -18.77 36.18
C ASP A 173 37.73 -17.31 36.45
N ASN A 174 36.45 -17.06 36.76
CA ASN A 174 35.85 -15.72 36.83
C ASN A 174 36.55 -14.76 37.82
N VAL A 175 37.16 -15.32 38.87
CA VAL A 175 37.93 -14.57 39.89
C VAL A 175 39.06 -13.73 39.28
N LEU A 176 39.60 -14.14 38.12
CA LEU A 176 40.62 -13.37 37.40
C LEU A 176 40.09 -12.05 36.81
N TYR A 177 38.77 -11.94 36.64
CA TYR A 177 38.09 -10.75 36.11
C TYR A 177 37.35 -9.92 37.17
N ASP A 178 37.29 -10.37 38.43
CA ASP A 178 36.62 -9.65 39.55
C ASP A 178 37.08 -8.19 39.66
N SER A 179 38.38 -7.93 39.51
CA SER A 179 38.94 -6.57 39.54
C SER A 179 38.41 -5.69 38.40
N ALA A 180 38.23 -6.25 37.20
CA ALA A 180 37.67 -5.54 36.05
C ALA A 180 36.16 -5.31 36.20
N ALA A 181 35.39 -6.34 36.59
CA ALA A 181 33.95 -6.21 36.86
C ALA A 181 33.66 -5.21 38.00
N SER A 182 34.56 -5.11 38.99
CA SER A 182 34.42 -4.11 40.07
C SER A 182 34.50 -2.66 39.58
N SER A 183 35.06 -2.40 38.38
CA SER A 183 35.16 -1.06 37.80
C SER A 183 33.92 -0.60 37.05
N THR A 184 33.02 -1.52 36.67
CA THR A 184 31.73 -1.23 36.00
C THR A 184 30.53 -1.41 36.93
N ARG A 185 30.66 -2.20 38.01
CA ARG A 185 29.67 -2.36 39.08
C ARG A 185 29.24 -1.02 39.68
N MET A 186 27.93 -0.72 39.60
CA MET A 186 27.34 0.45 40.27
C MET A 186 27.00 0.17 41.74
N THR A 187 26.97 1.22 42.57
CA THR A 187 26.62 1.13 43.99
C THR A 187 25.15 0.79 44.19
N ARG A 188 24.85 -0.43 44.65
CA ARG A 188 23.49 -0.91 44.97
C ARG A 188 23.05 -0.46 46.36
N GLN A 189 21.74 -0.33 46.56
CA GLN A 189 21.13 -0.02 47.86
C GLN A 189 20.70 -1.28 48.63
N PHE A 190 20.57 -2.41 47.93
CA PHE A 190 20.16 -3.71 48.48
C PHE A 190 21.35 -4.64 48.73
N PRO A 191 21.24 -5.65 49.62
CA PRO A 191 22.32 -6.59 49.90
C PRO A 191 22.75 -7.42 48.67
N SER A 192 21.79 -7.80 47.82
CA SER A 192 22.02 -8.44 46.52
C SER A 192 21.08 -7.89 45.45
N ALA A 193 21.41 -8.14 44.19
CA ALA A 193 20.55 -7.79 43.05
C ALA A 193 19.25 -8.62 42.99
N ARG A 194 19.22 -9.82 43.61
CA ARG A 194 17.98 -10.61 43.74
C ARG A 194 17.04 -9.97 44.75
N ASP A 195 17.55 -9.50 45.89
CA ASP A 195 16.72 -8.77 46.89
C ASP A 195 16.08 -7.51 46.27
N GLU A 196 16.83 -6.80 45.42
CA GLU A 196 16.31 -5.65 44.68
C GLU A 196 15.21 -6.08 43.68
N LEU A 197 15.44 -7.11 42.89
CA LEU A 197 14.46 -7.62 41.92
C LEU A 197 13.17 -8.12 42.59
N ASP A 198 13.29 -8.90 43.65
CA ASP A 198 12.16 -9.52 44.35
C ASP A 198 11.40 -8.49 45.20
N THR A 199 12.04 -7.36 45.56
CA THR A 199 11.37 -6.16 46.12
C THR A 199 10.59 -5.40 45.05
N LEU A 200 11.09 -5.32 43.81
CA LEU A 200 10.40 -4.67 42.69
C LEU A 200 9.23 -5.52 42.15
N VAL A 201 9.37 -6.85 42.11
CA VAL A 201 8.37 -7.77 41.55
C VAL A 201 8.12 -8.92 42.54
N PRO A 202 7.04 -8.84 43.34
CA PRO A 202 6.64 -9.91 44.26
C PRO A 202 6.38 -11.24 43.54
N ALA A 203 6.54 -12.36 44.26
CA ALA A 203 6.42 -13.71 43.71
C ALA A 203 5.11 -13.95 42.91
N ASP A 204 3.97 -13.45 43.40
CA ASP A 204 2.65 -13.58 42.74
C ASP A 204 2.57 -12.88 41.37
N HIS A 205 3.47 -11.91 41.12
CA HIS A 205 3.55 -11.16 39.86
C HIS A 205 4.53 -11.83 38.87
N SER A 206 5.56 -12.50 39.38
CA SER A 206 6.61 -13.17 38.59
C SER A 206 6.04 -14.09 37.50
N GLN A 207 5.23 -15.08 37.89
CA GLN A 207 4.68 -16.08 36.97
C GLN A 207 3.72 -15.46 35.94
N ARG A 208 2.96 -14.44 36.32
CA ARG A 208 2.06 -13.70 35.41
C ARG A 208 2.84 -12.93 34.36
N LEU A 209 3.92 -12.24 34.75
CA LEU A 209 4.80 -11.52 33.82
C LEU A 209 5.54 -12.48 32.88
N ILE A 210 5.99 -13.63 33.36
CA ILE A 210 6.58 -14.68 32.51
C ILE A 210 5.54 -15.20 31.50
N SER A 211 4.31 -15.47 31.92
CA SER A 211 3.21 -15.88 31.03
C SER A 211 2.90 -14.83 29.94
N LEU A 212 2.85 -13.55 30.30
CA LEU A 212 2.67 -12.44 29.36
C LEU A 212 3.85 -12.31 28.38
N PHE A 213 5.09 -12.48 28.84
CA PHE A 213 6.26 -12.51 27.96
C PHE A 213 6.17 -13.63 26.91
N LEU A 214 5.81 -14.84 27.35
CA LEU A 214 5.65 -16.02 26.49
C LEU A 214 4.50 -15.86 25.49
N THR A 215 3.44 -15.14 25.88
CA THR A 215 2.27 -14.88 25.03
C THR A 215 2.53 -13.80 23.99
N TYR A 216 3.12 -12.66 24.39
CA TYR A 216 3.18 -11.47 23.54
C TYR A 216 4.55 -11.23 22.89
N VAL A 217 5.66 -11.58 23.54
CA VAL A 217 7.03 -11.23 23.11
C VAL A 217 7.74 -12.43 22.46
N PHE A 218 7.71 -13.59 23.12
CA PHE A 218 8.41 -14.80 22.67
C PHE A 218 8.09 -15.24 21.22
N PRO A 219 6.86 -15.16 20.68
CA PRO A 219 6.58 -15.57 19.30
C PRO A 219 7.30 -14.73 18.24
N SER A 220 7.62 -13.47 18.57
CA SER A 220 8.38 -12.55 17.72
C SER A 220 9.87 -12.56 18.06
N LEU A 221 10.25 -12.87 19.30
CA LEU A 221 11.63 -12.83 19.79
C LEU A 221 11.96 -14.04 20.68
N PRO A 222 12.04 -15.26 20.12
CA PRO A 222 12.20 -16.53 20.84
C PRO A 222 13.65 -16.79 21.30
N ILE A 223 14.37 -15.75 21.74
CA ILE A 223 15.81 -15.82 22.06
C ILE A 223 16.12 -16.61 23.35
N ILE A 224 15.08 -16.98 24.10
CA ILE A 224 15.13 -17.72 25.36
C ILE A 224 14.72 -19.19 25.09
N PRO A 225 15.27 -20.20 25.78
CA PRO A 225 14.75 -21.57 25.71
C PRO A 225 13.36 -21.69 26.35
N HIS A 226 12.50 -22.57 25.82
CA HIS A 226 11.09 -22.64 26.22
C HIS A 226 10.91 -23.20 27.64
N PHE A 227 11.81 -24.08 28.09
CA PHE A 227 11.75 -24.67 29.43
C PHE A 227 11.93 -23.66 30.58
N ILE A 228 12.37 -22.43 30.31
CA ILE A 228 12.40 -21.34 31.31
C ILE A 228 10.99 -20.93 31.76
N ALA A 229 9.94 -21.29 31.00
CA ALA A 229 8.54 -21.24 31.47
C ALA A 229 8.22 -22.20 32.63
N SER A 230 9.11 -23.17 32.89
CA SER A 230 8.95 -24.27 33.87
C SER A 230 10.14 -24.44 34.82
N GLU A 231 11.22 -23.67 34.66
CA GLU A 231 12.25 -23.50 35.69
C GLU A 231 11.72 -22.56 36.80
N ASP A 232 12.18 -22.74 38.03
CA ASP A 232 11.89 -21.82 39.14
C ASP A 232 12.48 -20.43 38.80
N PRO A 233 11.72 -19.32 38.90
CA PRO A 233 12.25 -17.96 38.69
C PRO A 233 13.54 -17.67 39.49
N GLN A 234 13.73 -18.30 40.66
CA GLN A 234 14.96 -18.18 41.45
C GLN A 234 16.21 -18.79 40.78
N THR A 235 16.05 -19.65 39.77
CA THR A 235 17.16 -20.17 38.94
C THR A 235 17.47 -19.31 37.71
N ILE A 236 16.59 -18.37 37.34
CA ILE A 236 16.79 -17.48 36.20
C ILE A 236 17.73 -16.31 36.61
N PRO A 237 18.80 -16.01 35.86
CA PRO A 237 19.70 -14.89 36.18
C PRO A 237 18.98 -13.54 36.28
N VAL A 238 19.41 -12.70 37.22
CA VAL A 238 18.66 -11.51 37.68
C VAL A 238 18.42 -10.49 36.57
N HIS A 239 19.42 -10.20 35.75
CA HIS A 239 19.33 -9.31 34.58
C HIS A 239 18.35 -9.80 33.52
N LEU A 240 18.40 -11.10 33.21
CA LEU A 240 17.50 -11.72 32.25
C LEU A 240 16.06 -11.69 32.77
N LEU A 241 15.86 -12.01 34.04
CA LEU A 241 14.54 -12.00 34.67
C LEU A 241 13.96 -10.58 34.78
N ALA A 242 14.78 -9.59 35.14
CA ALA A 242 14.40 -8.18 35.14
C ALA A 242 14.02 -7.68 33.73
N ALA A 243 14.76 -8.10 32.70
CA ALA A 243 14.45 -7.77 31.30
C ALA A 243 13.16 -8.47 30.80
N ILE A 244 12.93 -9.73 31.17
CA ILE A 244 11.67 -10.46 30.88
C ILE A 244 10.48 -9.70 31.50
N TYR A 245 10.54 -9.36 32.79
CA TYR A 245 9.50 -8.60 33.47
C TYR A 245 9.27 -7.22 32.81
N ALA A 246 10.35 -6.50 32.49
CA ALA A 246 10.26 -5.16 31.90
C ALA A 246 9.73 -5.15 30.45
N CYS A 247 9.95 -6.23 29.70
CA CYS A 247 9.29 -6.50 28.41
C CYS A 247 7.83 -6.93 28.55
N ALA A 248 7.44 -7.59 29.65
CA ALA A 248 6.08 -8.07 29.88
C ALA A 248 5.11 -6.97 30.37
N LEU A 249 5.60 -6.00 31.15
CA LEU A 249 4.78 -4.98 31.79
C LEU A 249 3.85 -4.16 30.85
N PRO A 250 4.21 -3.80 29.60
CA PRO A 250 3.29 -3.17 28.65
C PRO A 250 2.02 -4.00 28.33
N PHE A 251 2.10 -5.33 28.51
CA PHE A 251 1.02 -6.29 28.27
C PHE A 251 0.23 -6.62 29.55
N ALA A 252 0.62 -6.08 30.71
CA ALA A 252 -0.05 -6.33 31.99
C ALA A 252 -1.53 -5.91 32.03
N LYS A 253 -1.95 -5.01 31.12
CA LYS A 253 -3.36 -4.66 30.87
C LYS A 253 -4.22 -5.82 30.35
N PHE A 254 -3.61 -6.93 29.93
CA PHE A 254 -4.27 -8.14 29.45
C PHE A 254 -4.32 -9.28 30.48
N ASP A 255 -3.71 -9.09 31.67
CA ASP A 255 -3.85 -10.01 32.82
C ASP A 255 -4.87 -9.41 33.81
N GLU A 256 -5.87 -10.20 34.21
CA GLU A 256 -6.99 -9.77 35.06
C GLU A 256 -6.57 -9.22 36.43
N TRP A 257 -5.41 -9.62 36.95
CA TRP A 257 -4.91 -9.22 38.25
C TRP A 257 -3.93 -8.05 38.15
N LEU A 258 -2.93 -8.15 37.26
CA LEU A 258 -1.93 -7.11 37.07
C LEU A 258 -2.55 -5.82 36.51
N SER A 259 -3.60 -5.91 35.70
CA SER A 259 -4.35 -4.72 35.25
C SER A 259 -5.01 -3.97 36.41
N ILE A 260 -5.52 -4.68 37.42
CA ILE A 260 -6.08 -4.08 38.64
C ILE A 260 -4.95 -3.51 39.52
N VAL A 261 -3.89 -4.27 39.78
CA VAL A 261 -2.76 -3.79 40.62
C VAL A 261 -2.13 -2.54 40.02
N HIS A 262 -1.87 -2.52 38.71
CA HIS A 262 -1.26 -1.38 38.04
C HIS A 262 -2.17 -0.14 37.89
N ALA A 263 -3.48 -0.28 38.17
CA ALA A 263 -4.38 0.87 38.30
C ALA A 263 -4.18 1.63 39.64
N TYR A 264 -3.59 0.99 40.66
CA TYR A 264 -3.35 1.57 41.98
C TYR A 264 -1.86 1.74 42.33
N GLN A 265 -0.97 1.01 41.66
CA GLN A 265 0.49 1.04 41.88
C GLN A 265 1.22 1.19 40.55
N ALA A 266 2.03 2.24 40.40
CA ALA A 266 2.77 2.45 39.14
C ALA A 266 3.79 1.31 38.91
N PRO A 267 3.80 0.65 37.72
CA PRO A 267 4.68 -0.47 37.47
C PRO A 267 6.16 -0.06 37.48
N PRO A 268 7.08 -0.87 38.06
CA PRO A 268 8.49 -0.53 38.24
C PRO A 268 9.35 -0.62 36.96
N THR A 269 8.74 -0.46 35.77
CA THR A 269 9.35 -0.70 34.45
C THR A 269 10.70 0.00 34.29
N SER A 270 10.81 1.26 34.71
CA SER A 270 12.05 2.04 34.62
C SER A 270 13.14 1.61 35.61
N GLN A 271 12.75 1.04 36.76
CA GLN A 271 13.68 0.49 37.76
C GLN A 271 14.21 -0.88 37.31
N LEU A 272 13.32 -1.75 36.82
CA LEU A 272 13.71 -3.04 36.22
C LEU A 272 14.65 -2.87 35.03
N TRP A 273 14.38 -1.89 34.14
CA TRP A 273 15.28 -1.59 33.04
C TRP A 273 16.63 -1.02 33.49
N ARG A 274 16.70 -0.27 34.59
CA ARG A 274 17.98 0.13 35.19
C ARG A 274 18.73 -1.10 35.72
N LEU A 275 18.09 -1.91 36.57
CA LEU A 275 18.69 -3.09 37.17
C LEU A 275 19.24 -4.06 36.10
N ALA A 276 18.48 -4.29 35.02
CA ALA A 276 18.94 -5.09 33.89
C ALA A 276 20.18 -4.50 33.21
N LEU A 277 20.20 -3.18 32.92
CA LEU A 277 21.35 -2.53 32.28
C LEU A 277 22.60 -2.54 33.18
N ASP A 278 22.45 -2.20 34.46
CA ASP A 278 23.55 -2.11 35.41
C ASP A 278 24.20 -3.48 35.64
N LEU A 279 23.41 -4.57 35.58
CA LEU A 279 23.92 -5.95 35.61
C LEU A 279 24.54 -6.39 34.28
N ILE A 280 23.96 -6.02 33.12
CA ILE A 280 24.57 -6.32 31.80
C ILE A 280 25.96 -5.70 31.68
N LEU A 281 26.16 -4.49 32.20
CA LEU A 281 27.46 -3.79 32.20
C LEU A 281 28.47 -4.37 33.21
N GLU A 282 28.00 -5.05 34.25
CA GLU A 282 28.86 -5.78 35.20
C GLU A 282 29.25 -7.17 34.65
N GLU A 283 28.29 -7.93 34.13
CA GLU A 283 28.51 -9.30 33.66
C GLU A 283 29.20 -9.39 32.28
N ILE A 284 29.35 -8.29 31.53
CA ILE A 284 30.07 -8.30 30.24
C ILE A 284 31.54 -8.73 30.37
N HIS A 285 32.12 -8.67 31.58
CA HIS A 285 33.47 -9.15 31.88
C HIS A 285 33.55 -10.68 32.04
N THR A 286 32.43 -11.34 32.35
CA THR A 286 32.30 -12.80 32.52
C THR A 286 31.03 -13.28 31.81
N PRO A 287 30.95 -13.15 30.48
CA PRO A 287 29.67 -13.19 29.78
C PRO A 287 29.09 -14.59 29.63
N HIS A 288 27.79 -14.69 29.85
CA HIS A 288 26.94 -15.85 29.55
C HIS A 288 25.90 -15.49 28.47
N LEU A 289 25.23 -16.49 27.87
CA LEU A 289 24.17 -16.28 26.88
C LEU A 289 23.01 -15.44 27.44
N SER A 290 22.77 -15.50 28.75
CA SER A 290 21.80 -14.68 29.49
C SER A 290 22.08 -13.17 29.40
N VAL A 291 23.35 -12.77 29.39
CA VAL A 291 23.76 -11.35 29.26
C VAL A 291 23.33 -10.81 27.90
N LEU A 292 23.54 -11.60 26.84
CA LEU A 292 23.14 -11.25 25.49
C LEU A 292 21.61 -11.28 25.31
N GLN A 293 20.93 -12.26 25.90
CA GLN A 293 19.45 -12.31 25.93
C GLN A 293 18.87 -11.06 26.57
N ALA A 294 19.34 -10.69 27.76
CA ALA A 294 18.90 -9.49 28.48
C ALA A 294 19.20 -8.20 27.69
N GLY A 295 20.35 -8.12 27.01
CA GLY A 295 20.72 -6.98 26.18
C GLY A 295 19.90 -6.84 24.88
N ILE A 296 19.55 -7.94 24.21
CA ILE A 296 18.62 -7.90 23.06
C ILE A 296 17.22 -7.46 23.51
N LEU A 297 16.74 -7.93 24.68
CA LEU A 297 15.50 -7.40 25.28
C LEU A 297 15.62 -5.90 25.59
N TYR A 298 16.78 -5.44 26.11
CA TYR A 298 17.02 -4.02 26.39
C TYR A 298 16.96 -3.13 25.13
N LEU A 299 17.37 -3.64 23.95
CA LEU A 299 17.18 -2.92 22.69
C LEU A 299 15.69 -2.67 22.36
N HIS A 300 14.77 -3.46 22.94
CA HIS A 300 13.32 -3.32 22.82
C HIS A 300 12.63 -2.69 24.03
N LYS A 301 13.40 -2.06 24.92
CA LYS A 301 12.89 -1.19 25.98
C LYS A 301 11.89 -0.16 25.43
N HIS A 302 10.67 -0.19 25.98
CA HIS A 302 9.66 0.83 25.74
C HIS A 302 10.03 2.15 26.43
N TRP A 303 9.62 3.26 25.83
CA TRP A 303 9.73 4.60 26.39
C TRP A 303 8.74 4.79 27.54
N GLY A 304 9.13 5.52 28.58
CA GLY A 304 8.30 5.74 29.78
C GLY A 304 7.26 6.84 29.61
N THR A 305 7.38 7.67 28.56
CA THR A 305 6.43 8.72 28.21
C THR A 305 6.37 8.92 26.70
N SER A 306 5.24 9.44 26.19
CA SER A 306 5.09 9.88 24.79
C SER A 306 6.12 10.96 24.41
N GLN A 307 6.61 11.76 25.37
CA GLN A 307 7.68 12.74 25.14
C GLN A 307 9.04 12.08 24.85
N GLU A 308 9.34 10.93 25.46
CA GLU A 308 10.52 10.14 25.13
C GLU A 308 10.36 9.42 23.77
N ALA A 309 9.16 8.93 23.48
CA ALA A 309 8.82 8.33 22.18
C ALA A 309 8.78 9.36 21.02
N ALA A 310 8.68 10.65 21.31
CA ALA A 310 8.71 11.75 20.35
C ALA A 310 10.12 12.10 19.82
N ILE A 311 11.19 11.80 20.56
CA ILE A 311 12.55 12.32 20.29
C ILE A 311 13.46 11.29 19.61
N ALA A 312 14.46 11.75 18.85
CA ALA A 312 15.41 10.84 18.19
C ALA A 312 16.29 10.10 19.22
N ASP A 313 16.65 8.85 18.92
CA ASP A 313 17.55 8.06 19.77
C ASP A 313 18.90 8.76 19.98
N THR A 314 19.43 8.69 21.19
CA THR A 314 20.79 9.16 21.51
C THR A 314 21.83 8.20 20.93
N PRO A 315 23.12 8.61 20.81
CA PRO A 315 24.19 7.74 20.34
C PRO A 315 24.33 6.41 21.11
N PHE A 316 23.84 6.36 22.35
CA PHE A 316 23.85 5.16 23.21
C PHE A 316 23.28 3.93 22.49
N VAL A 317 22.12 4.04 21.83
CA VAL A 317 21.43 2.87 21.23
C VAL A 317 22.32 2.20 20.19
N TRP A 318 23.00 2.98 19.35
CA TRP A 318 23.91 2.43 18.34
C TRP A 318 25.19 1.85 18.97
N SER A 319 25.78 2.51 19.97
CA SER A 319 26.92 1.96 20.70
C SER A 319 26.57 0.65 21.43
N PHE A 320 25.35 0.54 21.94
CA PHE A 320 24.85 -0.66 22.62
C PHE A 320 24.61 -1.82 21.65
N VAL A 321 24.14 -1.57 20.41
CA VAL A 321 24.15 -2.57 19.33
C VAL A 321 25.57 -3.07 19.07
N GLY A 322 26.55 -2.18 18.95
CA GLY A 322 27.96 -2.55 18.78
C GLY A 322 28.50 -3.40 19.94
N MET A 323 28.07 -3.10 21.18
CA MET A 323 28.38 -3.90 22.37
C MET A 323 27.74 -5.29 22.33
N MET A 324 26.48 -5.41 21.88
CA MET A 324 25.80 -6.70 21.70
C MET A 324 26.44 -7.55 20.59
N VAL A 325 26.91 -6.92 19.50
CA VAL A 325 27.68 -7.61 18.47
C VAL A 325 29.03 -8.09 19.02
N GLY A 326 29.77 -7.26 19.76
CA GLY A 326 31.03 -7.66 20.40
C GLY A 326 30.88 -8.77 21.46
N LEU A 327 29.75 -8.77 22.17
CA LEU A 327 29.36 -9.82 23.11
C LEU A 327 29.03 -11.13 22.37
N ALA A 328 28.23 -11.07 21.31
CA ALA A 328 27.89 -12.22 20.48
C ALA A 328 29.11 -12.84 19.79
N THR A 329 30.06 -12.02 19.30
CA THR A 329 31.30 -12.52 18.69
C THR A 329 32.27 -13.08 19.72
N SER A 330 32.33 -12.51 20.93
CA SER A 330 33.10 -13.07 22.05
C SER A 330 32.56 -14.43 22.48
N LEU A 331 31.23 -14.59 22.52
CA LEU A 331 30.55 -15.86 22.82
C LEU A 331 30.61 -16.88 21.67
N GLY A 332 31.22 -16.55 20.52
CA GLY A 332 31.41 -17.46 19.38
C GLY A 332 30.14 -17.72 18.56
N LEU A 333 29.14 -16.83 18.60
CA LEU A 333 27.84 -17.04 17.94
C LEU A 333 27.87 -16.86 16.42
N GLN A 334 28.91 -16.21 15.90
CA GLN A 334 29.18 -16.04 14.46
C GLN A 334 29.65 -17.33 13.75
N LEU A 335 29.91 -18.39 14.52
CA LEU A 335 30.40 -19.68 14.02
C LEU A 335 29.30 -20.74 14.06
N GLU A 336 29.19 -21.53 13.01
CA GLU A 336 28.21 -22.63 12.92
C GLU A 336 28.41 -23.65 14.06
N CYS A 337 27.49 -23.65 15.01
CA CYS A 337 27.58 -24.46 16.20
C CYS A 337 26.99 -25.86 16.05
N ARG A 338 26.26 -26.18 14.97
CA ARG A 338 25.74 -27.53 14.68
C ARG A 338 26.78 -28.66 14.83
N PRO A 339 28.02 -28.57 14.29
CA PRO A 339 29.07 -29.58 14.45
C PRO A 339 29.84 -29.50 15.78
N MET A 340 29.52 -28.57 16.68
CA MET A 340 30.23 -28.43 17.96
C MET A 340 29.69 -29.39 19.03
N GLY A 341 30.57 -29.81 19.95
CA GLY A 341 30.30 -30.76 21.04
C GLY A 341 29.44 -30.22 22.20
N MET A 342 28.34 -29.52 21.88
CA MET A 342 27.44 -28.85 22.84
C MET A 342 26.04 -29.49 22.90
N PRO A 343 25.30 -29.32 24.01
CA PRO A 343 23.90 -29.74 24.13
C PRO A 343 23.02 -29.18 23.01
N LEU A 344 21.95 -29.89 22.66
CA LEU A 344 21.02 -29.46 21.62
C LEU A 344 20.35 -28.12 21.97
N TRP A 345 19.89 -27.95 23.22
CA TRP A 345 19.29 -26.69 23.68
C TRP A 345 20.24 -25.50 23.52
N GLU A 346 21.54 -25.68 23.83
CA GLU A 346 22.53 -24.60 23.76
C GLU A 346 22.82 -24.23 22.30
N ARG A 347 22.98 -25.23 21.41
CA ARG A 347 23.16 -24.99 19.97
C ARG A 347 21.96 -24.26 19.35
N ARG A 348 20.73 -24.63 19.74
CA ARG A 348 19.49 -23.96 19.34
C ARG A 348 19.48 -22.49 19.77
N VAL A 349 19.68 -22.23 21.07
CA VAL A 349 19.67 -20.87 21.63
C VAL A 349 20.78 -20.00 21.02
N ARG A 350 21.99 -20.54 20.84
CA ARG A 350 23.11 -19.84 20.17
C ARG A 350 22.77 -19.38 18.75
N ARG A 351 22.11 -20.24 17.95
CA ARG A 351 21.67 -19.90 16.58
C ARG A 351 20.54 -18.86 16.56
N ARG A 352 19.55 -18.98 17.45
CA ARG A 352 18.47 -17.97 17.57
C ARG A 352 19.02 -16.61 18.04
N LEU A 353 20.00 -16.60 18.94
CA LEU A 353 20.69 -15.39 19.38
C LEU A 353 21.52 -14.74 18.27
N TRP A 354 22.30 -15.50 17.50
CA TRP A 354 23.02 -14.98 16.34
C TRP A 354 22.10 -14.22 15.38
N TRP A 355 21.02 -14.87 14.94
CA TRP A 355 20.10 -14.30 13.97
C TRP A 355 19.27 -13.13 14.53
N ALA A 356 19.04 -13.06 15.85
CA ALA A 356 18.47 -11.89 16.50
C ALA A 356 19.44 -10.69 16.51
N VAL A 357 20.72 -10.89 16.88
CA VAL A 357 21.74 -9.83 16.84
C VAL A 357 22.01 -9.34 15.42
N TYR A 358 22.06 -10.26 14.44
CA TYR A 358 22.12 -9.92 13.02
C TYR A 358 20.94 -9.02 12.64
N SER A 359 19.71 -9.42 12.98
CA SER A 359 18.51 -8.64 12.66
C SER A 359 18.54 -7.23 13.25
N GLU A 360 18.95 -7.09 14.52
CA GLU A 360 19.04 -5.79 15.19
C GLU A 360 20.15 -4.88 14.62
N ASP A 361 21.29 -5.44 14.20
CA ASP A 361 22.31 -4.69 13.46
C ASP A 361 21.75 -4.17 12.13
N LYS A 362 21.17 -5.05 11.28
CA LYS A 362 20.71 -4.67 9.94
C LYS A 362 19.58 -3.65 9.95
N TRP A 363 18.53 -3.89 10.74
CA TRP A 363 17.39 -2.97 10.80
C TRP A 363 17.79 -1.60 11.34
N ARG A 364 18.54 -1.55 12.45
CA ARG A 364 18.98 -0.27 13.04
C ARG A 364 20.00 0.44 12.17
N SER A 365 20.92 -0.28 11.53
CA SER A 365 21.93 0.33 10.67
C SER A 365 21.31 0.98 9.42
N LEU A 366 20.34 0.32 8.78
CA LEU A 366 19.56 0.88 7.68
C LEU A 366 18.70 2.09 8.14
N LEU A 367 18.01 1.97 9.27
CA LEU A 367 17.13 3.03 9.81
C LEU A 367 17.87 4.26 10.34
N MET A 368 19.06 4.07 10.93
CA MET A 368 19.91 5.16 11.45
C MET A 368 20.90 5.70 10.40
N GLY A 369 20.95 5.12 9.20
CA GLY A 369 21.83 5.55 8.11
C GLY A 369 23.33 5.33 8.39
N ARG A 370 23.68 4.21 9.03
CA ARG A 370 25.05 3.88 9.48
C ARG A 370 25.64 2.73 8.65
N PRO A 371 26.93 2.37 8.81
CA PRO A 371 27.47 1.09 8.38
C PRO A 371 27.04 -0.01 9.37
N PRO A 372 26.76 -1.25 8.92
CA PRO A 372 26.47 -2.36 9.83
C PRO A 372 27.75 -2.83 10.53
N TYR A 373 27.63 -3.34 11.76
CA TYR A 373 28.74 -3.94 12.50
C TYR A 373 29.07 -5.35 11.98
N ILE A 374 28.06 -6.16 11.65
CA ILE A 374 28.26 -7.52 11.14
C ILE A 374 28.47 -7.47 9.62
N ARG A 375 29.58 -8.04 9.14
CA ARG A 375 29.88 -8.14 7.71
C ARG A 375 29.65 -9.57 7.20
N ARG A 376 29.29 -9.72 5.92
CA ARG A 376 29.00 -11.01 5.28
C ARG A 376 30.22 -11.93 5.11
N ASP A 377 31.43 -11.43 5.33
CA ASP A 377 32.70 -12.16 5.26
C ASP A 377 33.25 -12.63 6.63
N GLU A 378 32.52 -12.39 7.74
CA GLU A 378 32.99 -12.63 9.12
C GLU A 378 32.12 -13.63 9.93
N TRP A 379 31.27 -14.44 9.27
CA TRP A 379 30.43 -15.48 9.90
C TRP A 379 30.11 -16.63 8.94
N ASP A 380 29.74 -17.80 9.48
CA ASP A 380 29.42 -19.00 8.68
C ASP A 380 28.19 -19.82 9.15
N VAL A 381 27.39 -19.26 10.08
CA VAL A 381 26.13 -19.83 10.58
C VAL A 381 25.11 -20.04 9.45
N THR A 382 24.46 -21.21 9.40
CA THR A 382 23.39 -21.50 8.43
C THR A 382 22.03 -20.91 8.83
N ASP A 383 21.14 -20.73 7.85
CA ASP A 383 19.75 -20.28 8.02
C ASP A 383 18.99 -21.09 9.10
N LEU A 384 18.01 -20.46 9.76
CA LEU A 384 17.15 -21.12 10.75
C LEU A 384 16.18 -22.10 10.09
N ASP A 385 16.00 -23.25 10.74
CA ASP A 385 14.98 -24.26 10.40
C ASP A 385 14.18 -24.69 11.64
N GLU A 386 13.16 -25.54 11.46
CA GLU A 386 12.28 -26.00 12.55
C GLU A 386 13.05 -26.69 13.70
N ALA A 387 14.19 -27.33 13.41
CA ALA A 387 14.98 -28.02 14.41
C ALA A 387 15.70 -27.04 15.38
N ASP A 388 15.77 -25.75 15.06
CA ASP A 388 16.27 -24.70 15.94
C ASP A 388 15.25 -24.26 17.03
N PHE A 389 14.02 -24.77 17.00
CA PHE A 389 12.94 -24.44 17.95
C PHE A 389 12.52 -25.64 18.82
N GLU A 390 11.72 -25.37 19.86
CA GLU A 390 11.29 -26.37 20.88
C GLU A 390 9.78 -26.60 20.90
N THR A 391 9.00 -25.63 20.40
CA THR A 391 7.56 -25.68 20.20
C THR A 391 7.23 -25.34 18.74
N ALA A 392 5.95 -25.16 18.39
CA ALA A 392 5.52 -24.76 17.05
C ALA A 392 6.36 -23.56 16.52
N PRO A 393 6.70 -23.53 15.22
CA PRO A 393 7.73 -22.63 14.70
C PRO A 393 7.41 -21.16 14.98
N ALA A 394 8.43 -20.41 15.41
CA ALA A 394 8.33 -18.96 15.64
C ALA A 394 8.35 -18.21 14.30
N GLU A 395 7.29 -18.44 13.51
CA GLU A 395 7.13 -17.98 12.15
C GLU A 395 7.27 -16.44 11.99
N PRO A 396 6.80 -15.57 12.91
CA PRO A 396 7.08 -14.14 12.85
C PRO A 396 8.58 -13.80 12.95
N PHE A 397 9.33 -14.51 13.80
CA PHE A 397 10.78 -14.33 13.94
C PHE A 397 11.53 -14.82 12.69
N MET A 398 11.20 -16.01 12.17
CA MET A 398 11.81 -16.53 10.93
C MET A 398 11.53 -15.62 9.72
N ARG A 399 10.32 -15.04 9.63
CA ARG A 399 9.96 -14.02 8.63
C ARG A 399 10.81 -12.75 8.79
N MET A 400 10.97 -12.24 10.02
CA MET A 400 11.78 -11.05 10.29
C MET A 400 13.27 -11.24 9.98
N VAL A 401 13.84 -12.41 10.33
CA VAL A 401 15.24 -12.77 9.99
C VAL A 401 15.45 -12.79 8.47
N LYS A 402 14.54 -13.41 7.70
CA LYS A 402 14.61 -13.40 6.24
C LYS A 402 14.54 -11.98 5.65
N MET A 403 13.73 -11.07 6.22
CA MET A 403 13.72 -9.67 5.80
C MET A 403 14.99 -8.90 6.21
N ALA A 404 15.63 -9.23 7.33
CA ALA A 404 16.90 -8.60 7.73
C ALA A 404 18.04 -8.89 6.74
N ILE A 405 18.05 -10.06 6.10
CA ILE A 405 18.99 -10.38 5.02
C ILE A 405 18.73 -9.48 3.79
N ILE A 406 17.45 -9.26 3.44
CA ILE A 406 17.08 -8.34 2.35
C ILE A 406 17.44 -6.88 2.73
N ALA A 407 17.30 -6.50 4.01
CA ALA A 407 17.73 -5.19 4.51
C ALA A 407 19.25 -4.97 4.37
N ASP A 408 20.08 -5.98 4.64
CA ASP A 408 21.54 -5.97 4.43
C ASP A 408 21.90 -5.79 2.93
N GLU A 409 21.17 -6.45 2.04
CA GLU A 409 21.33 -6.29 0.59
C GLU A 409 20.89 -4.90 0.09
N ILE A 410 19.74 -4.37 0.56
CA ILE A 410 19.30 -2.99 0.27
C ILE A 410 20.34 -1.99 0.81
N GLN A 411 20.84 -2.20 2.02
CA GLN A 411 21.80 -1.33 2.67
C GLN A 411 23.12 -1.29 1.88
N SER A 412 23.72 -2.45 1.61
CA SER A 412 24.97 -2.54 0.85
C SER A 412 24.82 -2.03 -0.60
N SER A 413 23.75 -2.40 -1.30
CA SER A 413 23.52 -2.09 -2.71
C SER A 413 23.06 -0.65 -2.98
N MET A 414 22.37 0.01 -2.04
CA MET A 414 21.75 1.33 -2.26
C MET A 414 22.05 2.40 -1.21
N TYR A 415 22.52 2.05 -0.01
CA TYR A 415 22.73 3.01 1.10
C TYR A 415 24.16 3.08 1.65
N SER A 416 25.03 2.12 1.34
CA SER A 416 26.47 2.22 1.62
C SER A 416 27.07 3.46 0.95
N LEU A 417 28.06 4.10 1.57
CA LEU A 417 28.59 5.39 1.10
C LEU A 417 28.98 5.37 -0.38
N TRP A 418 29.61 4.28 -0.84
CA TRP A 418 30.00 4.09 -2.24
C TRP A 418 28.79 3.92 -3.17
N SER A 419 27.82 3.07 -2.79
CA SER A 419 26.60 2.86 -3.58
C SER A 419 25.75 4.13 -3.64
N ALA A 420 25.59 4.84 -2.54
CA ALA A 420 24.85 6.09 -2.49
C ALA A 420 25.47 7.17 -3.39
N GLN A 421 26.80 7.32 -3.38
CA GLN A 421 27.54 8.26 -4.24
C GLN A 421 27.53 7.87 -5.73
N ARG A 422 27.48 6.56 -6.04
CA ARG A 422 27.36 6.04 -7.41
C ARG A 422 25.96 6.31 -7.98
N LEU A 423 24.94 5.94 -7.21
CA LEU A 423 23.54 5.95 -7.65
C LEU A 423 22.89 7.34 -7.61
N SER A 424 23.41 8.28 -6.80
CA SER A 424 22.81 9.62 -6.62
C SER A 424 22.65 10.46 -7.90
N SER A 425 23.36 10.11 -8.98
CA SER A 425 23.26 10.78 -10.28
C SER A 425 23.02 9.82 -11.46
N ASP A 426 22.75 8.54 -11.20
CA ASP A 426 22.52 7.54 -12.24
C ASP A 426 21.20 6.80 -12.00
N PHE A 427 20.16 7.25 -12.71
CA PHE A 427 18.83 6.65 -12.64
C PHE A 427 18.77 5.25 -13.27
N ALA A 428 19.58 4.97 -14.29
CA ALA A 428 19.58 3.67 -14.96
C ALA A 428 20.21 2.58 -14.07
N ASP A 429 21.34 2.89 -13.44
CA ASP A 429 22.00 2.04 -12.44
C ASP A 429 21.12 1.88 -11.18
N SER A 430 20.44 2.95 -10.76
CA SER A 430 19.48 2.91 -9.64
C SER A 430 18.28 2.00 -9.94
N LEU A 431 17.73 2.08 -11.15
CA LEU A 431 16.60 1.27 -11.61
C LEU A 431 16.99 -0.20 -11.85
N GLN A 432 18.20 -0.46 -12.35
CA GLN A 432 18.74 -1.82 -12.46
C GLN A 432 18.96 -2.44 -11.07
N THR A 433 19.48 -1.66 -10.12
CA THR A 433 19.68 -2.10 -8.73
C THR A 433 18.34 -2.35 -8.00
N SER A 434 17.35 -1.46 -8.17
CA SER A 434 16.05 -1.60 -7.49
C SER A 434 15.24 -2.81 -7.98
N ARG A 435 15.23 -3.10 -9.29
CA ARG A 435 14.52 -4.25 -9.88
C ARG A 435 14.90 -5.59 -9.22
N GLY A 436 16.18 -5.80 -8.91
CA GLY A 436 16.65 -7.02 -8.24
C GLY A 436 16.16 -7.15 -6.79
N LEU A 437 16.10 -6.03 -6.06
CA LEU A 437 15.70 -5.98 -4.65
C LEU A 437 14.18 -6.07 -4.49
N LEU A 438 13.41 -5.38 -5.35
CA LEU A 438 11.94 -5.48 -5.38
C LEU A 438 11.48 -6.90 -5.73
N ARG A 439 12.16 -7.57 -6.67
CA ARG A 439 11.84 -8.97 -6.99
C ARG A 439 12.05 -9.89 -5.79
N LYS A 440 13.15 -9.74 -5.03
CA LYS A 440 13.39 -10.53 -3.81
C LYS A 440 12.33 -10.29 -2.72
N LEU A 441 11.82 -9.07 -2.60
CA LEU A 441 10.69 -8.77 -1.70
C LEU A 441 9.40 -9.48 -2.19
N GLN A 442 9.10 -9.43 -3.48
CA GLN A 442 7.94 -10.11 -4.07
C GLN A 442 8.04 -11.64 -3.97
N GLU A 443 9.22 -12.21 -4.22
CA GLU A 443 9.53 -13.63 -4.03
C GLU A 443 9.32 -14.03 -2.55
N TRP A 444 9.83 -13.24 -1.60
CA TRP A 444 9.60 -13.45 -0.16
C TRP A 444 8.12 -13.38 0.22
N LEU A 445 7.35 -12.44 -0.34
CA LEU A 445 5.92 -12.28 -0.09
C LEU A 445 5.10 -13.46 -0.66
N SER A 446 5.50 -13.98 -1.82
CA SER A 446 4.83 -15.12 -2.48
C SER A 446 5.01 -16.47 -1.76
N LEU A 447 5.97 -16.55 -0.83
CA LEU A 447 6.18 -17.73 0.02
C LEU A 447 5.22 -17.77 1.24
N ILE A 448 4.35 -16.76 1.40
CA ILE A 448 3.37 -16.69 2.49
C ILE A 448 2.03 -17.28 1.99
N PRO A 449 1.51 -18.36 2.59
CA PRO A 449 0.23 -18.94 2.15
C PRO A 449 -0.94 -17.97 2.28
N ALA A 450 -1.79 -17.93 1.25
CA ALA A 450 -3.06 -17.22 1.31
C ALA A 450 -4.05 -17.92 2.27
N PRO A 451 -4.99 -17.19 2.92
CA PRO A 451 -5.93 -17.79 3.87
C PRO A 451 -6.86 -18.83 3.21
N LEU A 452 -6.87 -20.05 3.76
CA LEU A 452 -7.90 -21.05 3.46
C LEU A 452 -9.14 -20.75 4.31
N ALA A 453 -10.17 -20.19 3.70
CA ALA A 453 -11.44 -19.93 4.37
C ALA A 453 -12.24 -21.22 4.58
N GLN A 454 -12.21 -21.76 5.81
CA GLN A 454 -13.13 -22.80 6.29
C GLN A 454 -13.65 -22.47 7.69
N ASP A 455 -14.92 -22.78 7.90
CA ASP A 455 -15.61 -23.00 9.19
C ASP A 455 -15.41 -21.99 10.32
N GLY A 456 -15.95 -20.78 10.11
CA GLY A 456 -16.70 -20.03 11.13
C GLY A 456 -15.97 -19.56 12.40
N THR A 457 -14.66 -19.79 12.48
CA THR A 457 -13.81 -19.48 13.63
C THR A 457 -12.55 -18.74 13.17
N PRO A 458 -12.11 -17.68 13.85
CA PRO A 458 -11.00 -16.85 13.37
C PRO A 458 -9.63 -17.51 13.63
N ALA A 459 -9.12 -18.27 12.65
CA ALA A 459 -7.94 -19.13 12.81
C ALA A 459 -6.88 -19.01 11.68
N GLY A 460 -6.49 -17.79 11.31
CA GLY A 460 -5.22 -17.50 10.62
C GLY A 460 -5.13 -17.82 9.10
N PRO A 461 -3.93 -17.64 8.48
CA PRO A 461 -2.66 -17.23 9.08
C PRO A 461 -2.46 -15.71 9.02
N ASP A 462 -2.71 -15.00 10.13
CA ASP A 462 -2.47 -13.54 10.18
C ASP A 462 -0.98 -13.23 10.04
N LEU A 463 -0.60 -12.53 8.97
CA LEU A 463 0.72 -11.93 8.86
C LEU A 463 0.79 -10.76 9.85
N SER A 464 1.48 -10.97 10.97
CA SER A 464 1.69 -9.94 12.00
C SER A 464 1.92 -8.56 11.38
N THR A 465 1.13 -7.58 11.81
CA THR A 465 1.07 -6.23 11.25
C THR A 465 2.44 -5.54 11.27
N CYS A 466 3.27 -5.87 12.26
CA CYS A 466 4.66 -5.43 12.36
C CYS A 466 5.55 -5.99 11.24
N VAL A 467 5.34 -7.26 10.84
CA VAL A 467 6.05 -7.91 9.72
C VAL A 467 5.60 -7.32 8.38
N HIS A 468 4.31 -7.05 8.19
CA HIS A 468 3.79 -6.37 6.99
C HIS A 468 4.28 -4.92 6.89
N PHE A 469 4.31 -4.19 8.02
CA PHE A 469 4.91 -2.86 8.11
C PHE A 469 6.39 -2.87 7.73
N ALA A 470 7.16 -3.85 8.21
CA ALA A 470 8.57 -4.02 7.88
C ALA A 470 8.79 -4.31 6.38
N TYR A 471 7.94 -5.13 5.74
CA TYR A 471 7.96 -5.35 4.29
C TYR A 471 7.80 -4.01 3.52
N LEU A 472 6.72 -3.25 3.81
CA LEU A 472 6.46 -1.98 3.12
C LEU A 472 7.54 -0.92 3.43
N LEU A 473 8.16 -0.98 4.61
CA LEU A 473 9.27 -0.12 4.99
C LEU A 473 10.52 -0.37 4.12
N LEU A 474 10.80 -1.62 3.72
CA LEU A 474 11.88 -1.95 2.77
C LEU A 474 11.57 -1.48 1.35
N GLU A 475 10.32 -1.60 0.88
CA GLU A 475 9.92 -0.96 -0.38
C GLU A 475 10.13 0.55 -0.34
N VAL A 476 9.73 1.21 0.76
CA VAL A 476 9.97 2.65 0.99
C VAL A 476 11.47 2.97 0.94
N PHE A 477 12.36 2.14 1.48
CA PHE A 477 13.81 2.34 1.32
C PHE A 477 14.27 2.22 -0.15
N ILE A 478 13.76 1.25 -0.90
CA ILE A 478 14.12 1.09 -2.33
C ILE A 478 13.61 2.28 -3.16
N PHE A 479 12.36 2.72 -2.97
CA PHE A 479 11.84 3.91 -3.67
C PHE A 479 12.56 5.20 -3.23
N ARG A 480 12.86 5.39 -1.94
CA ARG A 480 13.71 6.50 -1.45
C ARG A 480 15.14 6.48 -2.03
N ALA A 481 15.65 5.34 -2.48
CA ALA A 481 16.90 5.26 -3.21
C ALA A 481 16.73 5.60 -4.69
N LEU A 482 15.69 5.04 -5.33
CA LEU A 482 15.39 5.19 -6.75
C LEU A 482 14.99 6.62 -7.15
N LEU A 483 14.35 7.38 -6.25
CA LEU A 483 13.96 8.78 -6.48
C LEU A 483 15.16 9.77 -6.44
N ARG A 484 16.29 9.42 -5.83
CA ARG A 484 17.42 10.37 -5.61
C ARG A 484 17.91 11.08 -6.89
N PRO A 485 18.22 10.38 -8.01
CA PRO A 485 18.70 11.03 -9.23
C PRO A 485 17.62 11.77 -10.03
N MET A 486 16.33 11.69 -9.63
CA MET A 486 15.21 12.20 -10.45
C MET A 486 14.98 13.70 -10.31
N VAL A 487 15.40 14.33 -9.19
CA VAL A 487 15.36 15.78 -9.00
C VAL A 487 16.71 16.25 -8.42
N PRO A 488 17.61 16.83 -9.25
CA PRO A 488 18.90 17.32 -8.79
C PRO A 488 18.74 18.43 -7.75
N SER A 489 19.26 18.21 -6.55
CA SER A 489 19.44 19.29 -5.57
C SER A 489 20.39 20.35 -6.14
N LYS A 490 20.03 21.64 -6.04
CA LYS A 490 21.01 22.72 -6.28
C LYS A 490 22.27 22.46 -5.43
N PRO A 491 23.48 22.74 -5.95
CA PRO A 491 24.70 22.57 -5.16
C PRO A 491 24.59 23.39 -3.87
N PRO A 492 25.13 22.90 -2.74
CA PRO A 492 25.07 23.62 -1.48
C PRO A 492 25.67 25.02 -1.63
N PRO A 493 25.17 26.03 -0.89
CA PRO A 493 25.74 27.36 -0.92
C PRO A 493 27.23 27.31 -0.59
N ARG A 494 28.01 28.21 -1.19
CA ARG A 494 29.45 28.30 -0.87
C ARG A 494 29.60 28.59 0.61
N LEU A 495 30.34 27.74 1.31
CA LEU A 495 30.84 28.07 2.63
C LEU A 495 31.86 29.19 2.45
N ILE A 496 31.56 30.36 3.01
CA ILE A 496 32.46 31.50 3.12
C ILE A 496 33.00 31.46 4.55
N ASP A 497 34.31 31.44 4.73
CA ASP A 497 34.91 31.54 6.07
C ASP A 497 34.62 32.92 6.67
N GLU A 498 34.32 32.97 7.97
CA GLU A 498 33.96 34.20 8.71
C GLU A 498 35.07 35.27 8.76
N THR A 499 36.20 35.03 8.09
CA THR A 499 37.32 35.97 7.93
C THR A 499 37.15 36.97 6.78
N GLU A 500 36.23 36.76 5.83
CA GLU A 500 35.92 37.79 4.82
C GLU A 500 35.01 38.87 5.43
N GLN A 501 35.61 40.01 5.79
CA GLN A 501 34.91 41.16 6.37
C GLN A 501 33.79 41.65 5.43
N LEU A 502 32.54 41.55 5.88
CA LEU A 502 31.38 42.11 5.19
C LEU A 502 31.56 43.61 4.94
N PRO A 503 31.62 44.09 3.69
CA PRO A 503 31.64 45.51 3.40
C PRO A 503 30.32 46.17 3.80
N PHE A 504 30.39 47.41 4.28
CA PHE A 504 29.22 48.27 4.44
C PHE A 504 28.54 48.48 3.07
N PHE A 505 27.24 48.20 2.98
CA PHE A 505 26.43 48.54 1.81
C PHE A 505 25.96 50.00 1.88
N PRO A 506 26.15 50.77 0.80
CA PRO A 506 25.21 51.80 0.40
C PRO A 506 24.63 51.49 -1.00
N ASP A 507 23.31 51.42 -1.06
CA ASP A 507 22.37 51.53 -2.20
C ASP A 507 22.90 51.40 -3.65
N LEU A 508 22.48 50.32 -4.32
CA LEU A 508 22.25 50.26 -5.78
C LEU A 508 20.94 49.50 -6.06
N THR A 509 20.30 49.79 -7.19
CA THR A 509 18.84 49.63 -7.36
C THR A 509 18.37 48.36 -8.09
N VAL A 510 17.04 48.15 -8.05
CA VAL A 510 16.34 46.91 -8.40
C VAL A 510 16.51 46.44 -9.87
N ASP A 511 16.83 47.34 -10.79
CA ASP A 511 16.78 47.07 -12.24
C ASP A 511 17.77 45.98 -12.71
N ASP A 512 18.93 45.85 -12.07
CA ASP A 512 19.90 44.76 -12.37
C ASP A 512 19.33 43.35 -12.06
N TYR A 513 18.29 43.26 -11.23
CA TYR A 513 17.60 42.00 -10.93
C TYR A 513 16.67 41.53 -12.05
N ILE A 514 16.27 42.43 -12.95
CA ILE A 514 15.31 42.15 -14.04
C ILE A 514 15.98 41.39 -15.19
N ALA A 515 17.30 41.58 -15.38
CA ALA A 515 18.07 41.00 -16.48
C ALA A 515 18.30 39.46 -16.40
N GLN A 516 17.76 38.76 -15.39
CA GLN A 516 17.93 37.30 -15.21
C GLN A 516 16.67 36.48 -15.56
N ILE A 517 15.64 37.08 -16.17
CA ILE A 517 14.28 36.50 -16.22
C ILE A 517 13.87 35.90 -17.58
N LEU A 518 14.59 36.17 -18.69
CA LEU A 518 14.14 35.81 -20.06
C LEU A 518 15.21 35.08 -20.90
N ASP A 519 14.73 34.40 -21.96
CA ASP A 519 15.40 33.53 -22.95
C ASP A 519 15.84 32.12 -22.43
N GLY A 520 15.45 30.98 -23.02
CA GLY A 520 14.52 30.73 -24.16
C GLY A 520 14.28 29.22 -24.45
N ASP A 521 13.34 28.92 -25.35
CA ASP A 521 12.64 27.63 -25.64
C ASP A 521 13.46 26.57 -26.46
N ASP A 522 13.02 25.39 -26.96
CA ASP A 522 11.68 24.78 -27.21
C ASP A 522 11.74 23.22 -27.54
N VAL A 523 10.59 22.61 -27.89
CA VAL A 523 10.30 21.42 -28.79
C VAL A 523 9.84 20.04 -28.20
N VAL A 524 8.51 19.88 -28.05
CA VAL A 524 7.55 18.87 -28.62
C VAL A 524 7.82 17.33 -28.69
N GLY A 525 6.80 16.51 -28.34
CA GLY A 525 6.59 15.09 -28.77
C GLY A 525 5.35 14.41 -28.10
N GLU A 526 4.59 13.56 -28.80
CA GLU A 526 3.21 13.11 -28.42
C GLU A 526 2.98 11.58 -28.22
N ASP A 527 1.83 11.25 -27.60
CA ASP A 527 1.03 9.99 -27.62
C ASP A 527 1.42 8.70 -26.84
N ILE A 528 0.45 7.77 -26.77
CA ILE A 528 0.19 6.71 -25.75
C ILE A 528 -0.35 5.41 -26.44
N PRO A 529 -0.71 4.24 -25.81
CA PRO A 529 -1.30 4.02 -24.45
C PRO A 529 -0.96 2.67 -23.72
N ALA A 530 -1.82 2.31 -22.74
CA ALA A 530 -2.24 0.96 -22.29
C ALA A 530 -1.37 0.06 -21.36
N VAL A 531 -1.87 -0.08 -20.13
CA VAL A 531 -1.92 -1.26 -19.21
C VAL A 531 -0.89 -2.40 -19.36
N THR A 532 0.08 -2.47 -18.43
CA THR A 532 0.35 -3.63 -17.53
C THR A 532 1.45 -3.24 -16.52
N VAL A 533 1.42 -3.79 -15.29
CA VAL A 533 2.46 -3.48 -14.28
C VAL A 533 3.68 -4.41 -14.44
N SER A 534 4.56 -4.07 -15.39
CA SER A 534 5.90 -4.63 -15.46
C SER A 534 6.94 -3.54 -15.15
N ILE A 535 7.89 -3.83 -14.24
CA ILE A 535 9.02 -2.92 -13.96
C ILE A 535 10.12 -3.14 -15.02
N GLU A 536 9.72 -3.16 -16.28
CA GLU A 536 10.60 -3.39 -17.44
C GLU A 536 10.86 -2.09 -18.20
N ASP A 537 9.87 -1.20 -18.26
CA ASP A 537 9.99 0.15 -18.80
C ASP A 537 10.91 1.06 -17.97
N LYS A 538 11.46 2.10 -18.62
CA LYS A 538 12.43 3.06 -18.10
C LYS A 538 11.83 4.44 -17.80
N SER A 539 10.52 4.63 -17.95
CA SER A 539 9.91 5.96 -17.82
C SER A 539 9.85 6.47 -16.36
N VAL A 540 10.21 7.74 -16.19
CA VAL A 540 10.19 8.48 -14.92
C VAL A 540 8.80 8.53 -14.25
N PRO A 541 7.68 8.76 -14.98
CA PRO A 541 6.34 8.82 -14.37
C PRO A 541 5.85 7.49 -13.79
N VAL A 542 6.23 6.34 -14.38
CA VAL A 542 5.87 5.01 -13.86
C VAL A 542 6.54 4.74 -12.51
N VAL A 543 7.82 5.12 -12.36
CA VAL A 543 8.54 5.01 -11.09
C VAL A 543 7.93 5.89 -10.00
N LEU A 544 7.53 7.12 -10.32
CA LEU A 544 6.84 8.01 -9.38
C LEU A 544 5.46 7.46 -8.99
N SER A 545 4.68 6.96 -9.94
CA SER A 545 3.37 6.35 -9.69
C SER A 545 3.49 5.09 -8.81
N ALA A 546 4.54 4.28 -9.00
CA ALA A 546 4.84 3.15 -8.13
C ALA A 546 5.22 3.59 -6.70
N ALA A 547 5.98 4.69 -6.56
CA ALA A 547 6.33 5.26 -5.26
C ALA A 547 5.12 5.88 -4.54
N GLU A 548 4.22 6.57 -5.26
CA GLU A 548 2.91 7.03 -4.77
C GLU A 548 2.04 5.85 -4.30
N ASN A 549 2.02 4.74 -5.05
CA ASN A 549 1.29 3.53 -4.69
C ASN A 549 1.84 2.81 -3.45
N CYS A 550 3.17 2.74 -3.29
CA CYS A 550 3.81 2.22 -2.08
C CYS A 550 3.43 3.08 -0.85
N ALA A 551 3.48 4.41 -0.99
CA ALA A 551 3.01 5.33 0.04
C ALA A 551 1.51 5.15 0.37
N ALA A 552 0.66 4.97 -0.64
CA ALA A 552 -0.77 4.68 -0.46
C ALA A 552 -1.02 3.32 0.22
N SER A 553 -0.22 2.29 -0.05
CA SER A 553 -0.30 0.99 0.63
C SER A 553 0.11 1.08 2.10
N MET A 554 1.19 1.80 2.43
CA MET A 554 1.55 2.09 3.82
C MET A 554 0.46 2.88 4.56
N LEU A 555 -0.14 3.88 3.90
CA LEU A 555 -1.30 4.60 4.44
C LEU A 555 -2.51 3.68 4.67
N ARG A 556 -2.81 2.76 3.73
CA ARG A 556 -3.91 1.79 3.87
C ARG A 556 -3.70 0.81 5.02
N LEU A 557 -2.48 0.32 5.23
CA LEU A 557 -2.13 -0.55 6.36
C LEU A 557 -2.40 0.15 7.69
N ILE A 558 -1.87 1.36 7.87
CA ILE A 558 -2.01 2.09 9.14
C ILE A 558 -3.44 2.58 9.38
N SER A 559 -4.13 3.10 8.36
CA SER A 559 -5.51 3.58 8.50
C SER A 559 -6.54 2.47 8.76
N ARG A 560 -6.20 1.20 8.49
CA ARG A 560 -7.05 0.03 8.79
C ARG A 560 -6.68 -0.71 10.06
N MET A 561 -5.58 -0.33 10.73
CA MET A 561 -5.08 -1.04 11.91
C MET A 561 -6.09 -1.02 13.07
N GLU A 562 -6.36 -2.18 13.62
CA GLU A 562 -7.25 -2.39 14.76
C GLU A 562 -6.51 -2.29 16.10
N ALA A 563 -7.23 -1.95 17.18
CA ALA A 563 -6.66 -1.83 18.53
C ALA A 563 -6.01 -3.13 19.05
N ARG A 564 -6.42 -4.32 18.54
CA ARG A 564 -5.76 -5.60 18.86
C ARG A 564 -4.35 -5.70 18.28
N GLU A 565 -4.11 -5.15 17.09
CA GLU A 565 -2.80 -5.19 16.41
C GLU A 565 -1.78 -4.27 17.10
N MET A 566 -2.25 -3.10 17.55
CA MET A 566 -1.49 -2.18 18.42
C MET A 566 -1.17 -2.78 19.80
N GLY A 567 -1.89 -3.83 20.21
CA GLY A 567 -1.71 -4.57 21.45
C GLY A 567 -0.66 -5.69 21.39
N THR A 568 -0.05 -5.94 20.23
CA THR A 568 0.97 -6.98 20.04
C THR A 568 2.40 -6.45 20.30
N PHE A 569 3.41 -7.32 20.34
CA PHE A 569 4.81 -6.88 20.34
C PHE A 569 5.22 -6.31 18.98
N TRP A 570 5.81 -5.12 19.02
CA TRP A 570 6.43 -4.43 17.88
C TRP A 570 7.89 -4.12 18.21
N TYR A 571 8.81 -4.38 17.28
CA TYR A 571 10.22 -4.03 17.46
C TYR A 571 10.38 -2.51 17.62
N SER A 572 11.07 -2.08 18.68
CA SER A 572 11.23 -0.66 19.03
C SER A 572 11.74 0.23 17.87
N TRP A 573 12.57 -0.28 16.96
CA TRP A 573 13.03 0.47 15.79
C TRP A 573 11.92 0.83 14.78
N CYS A 574 10.73 0.22 14.85
CA CYS A 574 9.56 0.58 14.01
C CYS A 574 9.16 2.06 14.18
N ARG A 575 9.43 2.65 15.35
CA ARG A 575 9.29 4.09 15.63
C ARG A 575 10.09 4.97 14.65
N ILE A 576 11.30 4.55 14.28
CA ILE A 576 12.13 5.19 13.25
C ILE A 576 11.59 4.88 11.85
N GLY A 577 10.92 3.74 11.67
CA GLY A 577 10.15 3.39 10.48
C GLY A 577 9.03 4.39 10.19
N PHE A 578 8.19 4.72 11.18
CA PHE A 578 7.13 5.74 11.02
C PHE A 578 7.71 7.11 10.63
N ALA A 579 8.83 7.52 11.22
CA ALA A 579 9.56 8.72 10.83
C ALA A 579 10.16 8.63 9.41
N THR A 580 10.61 7.45 8.99
CA THR A 580 11.07 7.19 7.62
C THR A 580 9.94 7.34 6.61
N VAL A 581 8.74 6.83 6.90
CA VAL A 581 7.55 7.02 6.06
C VAL A 581 7.13 8.49 6.00
N SER A 582 7.08 9.21 7.13
CA SER A 582 6.80 10.66 7.12
C SER A 582 7.78 11.44 6.23
N ASN A 583 9.07 11.10 6.27
CA ASN A 583 10.06 11.71 5.38
C ASN A 583 9.91 11.28 3.91
N PHE A 584 9.39 10.09 3.61
CA PHE A 584 9.07 9.65 2.24
C PHE A 584 7.85 10.37 1.67
N MET A 585 6.80 10.55 2.46
CA MET A 585 5.62 11.35 2.09
C MET A 585 6.02 12.80 1.74
N LEU A 586 6.91 13.41 2.55
CA LEU A 586 7.48 14.72 2.26
C LEU A 586 8.39 14.70 1.02
N LEU A 587 9.19 13.65 0.81
CA LEU A 587 10.06 13.52 -0.37
C LEU A 587 9.24 13.56 -1.67
N LEU A 588 8.14 12.79 -1.74
CA LEU A 588 7.22 12.77 -2.89
C LEU A 588 6.62 14.16 -3.18
N LEU A 589 6.31 14.94 -2.15
CA LEU A 589 5.77 16.30 -2.29
C LEU A 589 6.83 17.32 -2.72
N VAL A 590 8.03 17.25 -2.13
CA VAL A 590 9.14 18.18 -2.39
C VAL A 590 9.80 17.92 -3.75
N GLN A 591 9.76 16.67 -4.25
CA GLN A 591 10.32 16.26 -5.55
C GLN A 591 9.27 16.02 -6.64
N ALA A 592 8.00 16.41 -6.44
CA ALA A 592 6.95 16.21 -7.44
C ALA A 592 7.26 16.97 -8.76
N PRO A 593 7.38 16.29 -9.91
CA PRO A 593 7.79 16.95 -11.15
C PRO A 593 6.70 17.81 -11.78
N THR A 594 5.42 17.53 -11.48
CA THR A 594 4.27 18.25 -12.04
C THR A 594 3.35 18.77 -10.92
N LYS A 595 2.51 19.74 -11.28
CA LYS A 595 1.46 20.29 -10.40
C LYS A 595 0.48 19.20 -9.92
N GLU A 596 0.22 18.19 -10.75
CA GLU A 596 -0.66 17.08 -10.41
C GLU A 596 -0.03 16.13 -9.37
N HIS A 597 1.20 15.67 -9.60
CA HIS A 597 1.94 14.87 -8.62
C HIS A 597 2.10 15.62 -7.28
N ALA A 598 2.32 16.94 -7.32
CA ALA A 598 2.37 17.76 -6.11
C ALA A 598 1.03 17.75 -5.36
N LEU A 599 -0.11 17.81 -6.07
CA LEU A 599 -1.44 17.72 -5.47
C LEU A 599 -1.72 16.32 -4.90
N ARG A 600 -1.31 15.25 -5.59
CA ARG A 600 -1.42 13.85 -5.10
C ARG A 600 -0.58 13.66 -3.83
N ALA A 601 0.68 14.08 -3.84
CA ALA A 601 1.57 14.01 -2.70
C ALA A 601 1.12 14.91 -1.53
N LYS A 602 0.55 16.09 -1.78
CA LYS A 602 -0.06 16.95 -0.73
C LYS A 602 -1.25 16.24 -0.06
N ARG A 603 -2.06 15.48 -0.83
CA ARG A 603 -3.12 14.61 -0.26
C ARG A 603 -2.52 13.46 0.56
N LEU A 604 -1.50 12.75 0.07
CA LEU A 604 -0.83 11.68 0.81
C LEU A 604 -0.24 12.18 2.15
N VAL A 605 0.47 13.30 2.15
CA VAL A 605 1.00 13.97 3.36
C VAL A 605 -0.11 14.32 4.35
N TYR A 606 -1.23 14.87 3.88
CA TYR A 606 -2.37 15.23 4.73
C TYR A 606 -3.08 14.01 5.33
N MET A 607 -3.33 12.97 4.52
CA MET A 607 -3.96 11.73 4.99
C MET A 607 -3.05 10.96 5.95
N TRP A 608 -1.75 10.89 5.68
CA TRP A 608 -0.76 10.32 6.59
C TRP A 608 -0.70 11.07 7.93
N GLN A 609 -0.73 12.42 7.89
CA GLN A 609 -0.83 13.21 9.13
C GLN A 609 -2.12 12.90 9.92
N GLN A 610 -3.25 12.68 9.26
CA GLN A 610 -4.50 12.33 9.95
C GLN A 610 -4.47 10.90 10.49
N ALA A 611 -3.94 9.93 9.73
CA ALA A 611 -3.79 8.54 10.18
C ALA A 611 -2.91 8.44 11.44
N LEU A 612 -1.76 9.14 11.46
CA LEU A 612 -0.91 9.21 12.65
C LEU A 612 -1.61 9.89 13.85
N ARG A 613 -2.52 10.85 13.60
CA ARG A 613 -3.29 11.55 14.66
C ARG A 613 -4.50 10.78 15.18
N SER A 614 -5.10 9.89 14.39
CA SER A 614 -6.20 9.04 14.82
C SER A 614 -5.67 7.79 15.51
N GLN A 615 -4.75 7.08 14.85
CA GLN A 615 -4.23 5.78 15.31
C GLN A 615 -3.14 5.92 16.39
N GLY A 616 -2.44 7.06 16.47
CA GLY A 616 -1.48 7.32 17.55
C GLY A 616 -2.11 7.61 18.91
N ARG A 617 -3.45 7.70 19.02
CA ARG A 617 -4.15 7.99 20.30
C ARG A 617 -4.01 6.84 21.29
N GLY A 618 -3.01 6.93 22.15
CA GLY A 618 -2.68 5.88 23.13
C GLY A 618 -1.67 4.85 22.63
N TRP A 619 -0.96 5.13 21.53
CA TRP A 619 0.12 4.30 21.02
C TRP A 619 1.31 5.13 20.53
N ASP A 620 2.19 5.50 21.47
CA ASP A 620 3.32 6.41 21.31
C ASP A 620 4.32 6.04 20.17
N MET A 621 4.26 4.82 19.61
CA MET A 621 5.18 4.38 18.55
C MET A 621 5.10 5.22 17.27
N MET A 622 3.98 5.93 17.06
CA MET A 622 3.79 6.85 15.92
C MET A 622 4.38 8.26 16.15
N ASP A 623 4.70 8.65 17.39
CA ASP A 623 4.92 10.07 17.75
C ASP A 623 6.13 10.70 17.08
N LEU A 624 7.26 10.00 17.00
CA LEU A 624 8.43 10.47 16.24
C LEU A 624 8.07 10.75 14.77
N GLY A 625 7.22 9.92 14.18
CA GLY A 625 6.72 10.08 12.81
C GLY A 625 5.81 11.30 12.65
N LEU A 626 4.90 11.51 13.61
CA LEU A 626 3.97 12.62 13.62
C LEU A 626 4.68 13.97 13.88
N ILE A 627 5.63 14.00 14.81
CA ILE A 627 6.34 15.22 15.22
C ILE A 627 7.36 15.65 14.18
N ARG A 628 8.06 14.71 13.52
CA ARG A 628 8.92 15.05 12.36
C ARG A 628 8.12 15.63 11.19
N LEU A 629 6.93 15.09 10.93
CA LEU A 629 6.02 15.60 9.91
C LEU A 629 5.47 17.00 10.27
N ASN A 630 4.98 17.16 11.50
CA ASN A 630 4.43 18.42 12.00
C ASN A 630 5.50 19.52 12.10
N GLY A 631 6.76 19.19 12.40
CA GLY A 631 7.85 20.18 12.42
C GLY A 631 8.10 20.80 11.04
N ALA A 632 8.24 19.96 10.01
CA ALA A 632 8.44 20.43 8.63
C ALA A 632 7.21 21.20 8.08
N LEU A 633 5.99 20.77 8.43
CA LEU A 633 4.76 21.46 8.05
C LEU A 633 4.56 22.78 8.81
N GLY A 634 4.88 22.81 10.12
CA GLY A 634 4.66 23.96 11.01
C GLY A 634 5.65 25.10 10.82
N LEU A 635 6.89 24.82 10.42
CA LEU A 635 7.83 25.84 9.94
C LEU A 635 7.44 26.39 8.55
N GLY A 636 6.57 25.68 7.82
CA GLY A 636 6.25 25.93 6.42
C GLY A 636 7.26 25.25 5.49
N LEU A 637 6.79 24.40 4.59
CA LEU A 637 7.66 23.66 3.67
C LEU A 637 8.46 24.59 2.74
N ALA A 638 7.91 25.74 2.34
CA ALA A 638 8.61 26.74 1.53
C ALA A 638 9.73 27.49 2.28
N ASN A 639 9.68 27.52 3.62
CA ASN A 639 10.75 28.06 4.48
C ASN A 639 11.80 26.98 4.80
N THR A 640 11.41 25.70 4.70
CA THR A 640 12.23 24.54 5.08
C THR A 640 12.99 23.93 3.89
N TYR A 641 12.47 24.06 2.66
CA TYR A 641 12.98 23.42 1.46
C TYR A 641 13.00 24.37 0.25
N TYR A 642 13.94 24.16 -0.67
CA TYR A 642 13.99 24.88 -1.95
C TYR A 642 12.95 24.32 -2.93
N LEU A 643 11.71 24.82 -2.84
CA LEU A 643 10.58 24.33 -3.65
C LEU A 643 10.50 25.00 -5.04
N PRO A 644 10.29 24.23 -6.13
CA PRO A 644 9.85 24.73 -7.44
C PRO A 644 8.54 25.52 -7.40
N LEU A 645 8.31 26.38 -8.39
CA LEU A 645 7.16 27.31 -8.43
C LEU A 645 5.82 26.56 -8.41
N HIS A 646 5.64 25.50 -9.20
CA HIS A 646 4.41 24.72 -9.23
C HIS A 646 4.10 24.01 -7.91
N ILE A 647 5.13 23.65 -7.12
CA ILE A 647 4.93 23.11 -5.77
C ILE A 647 4.55 24.24 -4.80
N ARG A 648 5.14 25.44 -4.90
CA ARG A 648 4.73 26.61 -4.11
C ARG A 648 3.26 26.96 -4.38
N GLU A 649 2.86 27.09 -5.64
CA GLU A 649 1.46 27.26 -6.04
C GLU A 649 0.56 26.17 -5.44
N VAL A 650 1.01 24.92 -5.41
CA VAL A 650 0.26 23.80 -4.83
C VAL A 650 0.22 23.83 -3.31
N LEU A 651 1.17 24.49 -2.62
CA LEU A 651 1.13 24.72 -1.18
C LEU A 651 0.26 25.92 -0.79
N ASP A 652 0.45 27.04 -1.49
CA ASP A 652 -0.17 28.34 -1.26
C ASP A 652 -1.63 28.37 -1.74
N SER A 653 -1.97 27.60 -2.79
CA SER A 653 -3.36 27.16 -2.94
C SER A 653 -3.74 26.37 -1.70
N LYS A 654 -4.75 26.90 -0.99
CA LYS A 654 -5.48 26.15 0.03
C LYS A 654 -5.74 24.76 -0.56
N ILE A 655 -5.40 23.69 0.17
CA ILE A 655 -5.91 22.35 -0.20
C ILE A 655 -7.41 22.57 -0.41
N PRO A 656 -7.98 22.26 -1.60
CA PRO A 656 -9.40 22.39 -1.80
C PRO A 656 -10.06 21.64 -0.66
N LYS A 657 -10.73 22.39 0.23
CA LYS A 657 -11.48 21.74 1.29
C LYS A 657 -12.53 20.95 0.56
N LEU A 658 -12.38 19.63 0.57
CA LEU A 658 -13.45 18.67 0.31
C LEU A 658 -14.42 18.76 1.50
N THR A 659 -14.97 19.95 1.69
CA THR A 659 -15.97 20.28 2.69
C THR A 659 -17.27 19.70 2.18
N THR A 660 -17.53 18.47 2.60
CA THR A 660 -18.91 18.08 2.86
C THR A 660 -19.56 19.19 3.69
N SER A 661 -20.80 19.52 3.34
CA SER A 661 -21.69 20.51 3.96
C SER A 661 -21.69 20.53 5.50
N GLY A 662 -21.35 19.39 6.11
CA GLY A 662 -21.47 19.12 7.55
C GLY A 662 -22.80 18.45 7.89
N LEU A 663 -23.74 18.42 6.95
CA LEU A 663 -25.02 17.74 7.07
C LEU A 663 -24.85 16.22 6.99
N ARG A 664 -25.76 15.49 7.63
CA ARG A 664 -25.82 14.02 7.62
C ARG A 664 -27.24 13.53 7.40
N ILE A 665 -27.40 12.68 6.39
CA ILE A 665 -28.66 12.01 6.07
C ILE A 665 -29.04 11.03 7.18
N ASN A 666 -30.34 10.96 7.51
CA ASN A 666 -30.86 9.97 8.46
C ASN A 666 -31.20 8.66 7.73
N GLN A 667 -30.23 7.74 7.68
CA GLN A 667 -30.36 6.41 7.06
C GLN A 667 -31.61 5.64 7.53
N ALA A 668 -31.91 5.68 8.83
CA ALA A 668 -33.05 4.95 9.40
C ALA A 668 -34.38 5.51 8.86
N ARG A 669 -34.54 6.84 8.88
CA ARG A 669 -35.73 7.51 8.34
C ARG A 669 -35.86 7.34 6.84
N LEU A 670 -34.76 7.33 6.09
CA LEU A 670 -34.76 7.06 4.65
C LEU A 670 -35.30 5.65 4.34
N SER A 671 -34.75 4.62 5.00
CA SER A 671 -35.19 3.23 4.82
C SER A 671 -36.65 3.03 5.25
N GLU A 672 -37.06 3.64 6.37
CA GLU A 672 -38.46 3.65 6.81
C GLU A 672 -39.37 4.33 5.76
N THR A 673 -38.95 5.46 5.19
CA THR A 673 -39.73 6.20 4.17
C THR A 673 -39.88 5.42 2.87
N ILE A 674 -38.81 4.77 2.39
CA ILE A 674 -38.86 3.91 1.20
C ILE A 674 -39.83 2.76 1.45
N HIS A 675 -39.67 2.04 2.56
CA HIS A 675 -40.49 0.86 2.84
C HIS A 675 -41.92 1.18 3.29
N GLU A 676 -42.19 2.37 3.83
CA GLU A 676 -43.54 2.87 4.04
C GLU A 676 -44.24 3.20 2.72
N THR A 677 -43.61 3.98 1.84
CA THR A 677 -44.21 4.32 0.55
C THR A 677 -44.43 3.09 -0.33
N CYS A 678 -43.59 2.05 -0.19
CA CYS A 678 -43.79 0.75 -0.84
C CYS A 678 -45.07 0.01 -0.39
N LYS A 679 -45.69 0.35 0.76
CA LYS A 679 -46.95 -0.30 1.21
C LYS A 679 -48.10 -0.10 0.22
N TRP A 680 -48.10 0.99 -0.54
CA TRP A 680 -49.03 1.23 -1.65
C TRP A 680 -48.42 0.66 -2.92
N GLY A 681 -49.05 -0.38 -3.49
CA GLY A 681 -48.55 -1.14 -4.63
C GLY A 681 -47.61 -2.32 -4.29
N ALA A 682 -47.45 -2.70 -3.01
CA ALA A 682 -46.69 -3.89 -2.62
C ALA A 682 -47.29 -5.16 -3.25
N ALA A 683 -46.48 -5.90 -4.02
CA ALA A 683 -46.91 -7.07 -4.78
C ALA A 683 -45.82 -8.15 -4.83
N HIS A 684 -46.14 -9.32 -5.39
CA HIS A 684 -45.14 -10.38 -5.69
C HIS A 684 -44.24 -10.73 -4.49
N ARG A 685 -44.84 -11.12 -3.36
CA ARG A 685 -44.11 -11.61 -2.18
C ARG A 685 -43.27 -12.83 -2.56
N TRP A 686 -41.99 -12.80 -2.18
CA TRP A 686 -41.00 -13.85 -2.47
C TRP A 686 -40.30 -14.40 -1.22
N GLY A 687 -40.52 -13.80 -0.05
CA GLY A 687 -40.00 -14.26 1.24
C GLY A 687 -40.91 -13.93 2.41
N GLU A 688 -40.49 -14.33 3.62
CA GLU A 688 -41.23 -14.15 4.88
C GLU A 688 -40.96 -12.80 5.56
N GLY A 689 -39.88 -12.10 5.19
CA GLY A 689 -39.55 -10.80 5.76
C GLY A 689 -40.61 -9.73 5.46
N PRO A 690 -40.73 -8.69 6.31
CA PRO A 690 -41.76 -7.66 6.14
C PRO A 690 -41.66 -6.93 4.80
N ASN A 691 -40.45 -6.83 4.24
CA ASN A 691 -40.15 -6.14 3.00
C ASN A 691 -39.87 -7.08 1.81
N ASP A 692 -40.06 -8.39 1.95
CA ASP A 692 -39.72 -9.41 0.93
C ASP A 692 -40.80 -9.50 -0.17
N THR A 693 -41.11 -8.34 -0.77
CA THR A 693 -42.09 -8.18 -1.85
C THR A 693 -41.55 -7.21 -2.88
N GLY A 694 -41.88 -7.43 -4.15
CA GLY A 694 -41.76 -6.40 -5.18
C GLY A 694 -42.88 -5.35 -5.11
N MET A 695 -43.04 -4.66 -6.23
CA MET A 695 -44.04 -3.63 -6.47
C MET A 695 -44.86 -3.92 -7.73
N ALA A 696 -46.03 -3.30 -7.80
CA ALA A 696 -46.90 -3.22 -8.97
C ALA A 696 -47.66 -1.88 -8.98
N ARG A 697 -46.99 -0.78 -8.58
CA ARG A 697 -47.57 0.57 -8.53
C ARG A 697 -47.53 1.23 -9.91
N LEU A 698 -48.33 0.70 -10.82
CA LEU A 698 -48.49 1.28 -12.16
C LEU A 698 -49.00 2.72 -12.06
N THR A 699 -48.56 3.56 -12.99
CA THR A 699 -48.87 5.00 -13.00
C THR A 699 -50.38 5.28 -13.00
N LEU A 700 -50.77 6.35 -12.31
CA LEU A 700 -52.15 6.84 -12.21
C LEU A 700 -53.16 5.77 -11.78
N THR A 701 -52.70 4.73 -11.08
CA THR A 701 -53.57 3.81 -10.33
C THR A 701 -53.91 4.41 -8.98
N GLU A 702 -54.87 3.81 -8.26
CA GLU A 702 -55.25 4.26 -6.91
C GLU A 702 -54.10 4.14 -5.88
N ASP A 703 -53.07 3.31 -6.11
CA ASP A 703 -51.89 3.25 -5.25
C ASP A 703 -50.82 4.30 -5.62
N ASP A 704 -50.68 4.64 -6.90
CA ASP A 704 -49.89 5.82 -7.32
C ASP A 704 -50.52 7.12 -6.79
N ALA A 705 -51.84 7.27 -6.95
CA ALA A 705 -52.58 8.39 -6.37
C ALA A 705 -52.44 8.47 -4.84
N LYS A 706 -52.34 7.34 -4.11
CA LYS A 706 -52.04 7.36 -2.66
C LYS A 706 -50.65 7.91 -2.36
N VAL A 707 -49.60 7.41 -3.00
CA VAL A 707 -48.23 7.89 -2.72
C VAL A 707 -48.03 9.34 -3.18
N ARG A 708 -48.64 9.76 -4.29
CA ARG A 708 -48.64 11.17 -4.73
C ARG A 708 -49.36 12.10 -3.74
N ARG A 709 -50.49 11.67 -3.14
CA ARG A 709 -51.17 12.42 -2.06
C ARG A 709 -50.30 12.52 -0.79
N TRP A 710 -49.70 11.41 -0.36
CA TRP A 710 -48.73 11.40 0.76
C TRP A 710 -47.54 12.34 0.51
N PHE A 711 -46.94 12.29 -0.69
CA PHE A 711 -45.82 13.14 -1.08
C PHE A 711 -46.19 14.62 -1.05
N ALA A 712 -47.38 14.97 -1.56
CA ALA A 712 -47.89 16.34 -1.51
C ALA A 712 -47.99 16.87 -0.07
N ASP A 713 -48.39 16.04 0.90
CA ASP A 713 -48.49 16.44 2.31
C ASP A 713 -47.13 16.49 3.01
N GLU A 714 -46.19 15.61 2.68
CA GLU A 714 -44.82 15.67 3.20
C GLU A 714 -44.09 16.95 2.77
N VAL A 715 -44.14 17.32 1.48
CA VAL A 715 -43.48 18.56 1.00
C VAL A 715 -44.16 19.83 1.55
N ARG A 716 -45.47 19.80 1.81
CA ARG A 716 -46.19 20.87 2.53
C ARG A 716 -45.69 21.01 3.97
N LYS A 717 -45.45 19.91 4.70
CA LYS A 717 -44.87 19.93 6.06
C LYS A 717 -43.44 20.50 6.07
N LEU A 718 -42.68 20.33 4.99
CA LEU A 718 -41.38 20.98 4.83
C LEU A 718 -41.49 22.49 4.58
N GLY A 719 -42.58 22.94 3.94
CA GLY A 719 -42.83 24.35 3.59
C GLY A 719 -42.60 24.65 2.11
N CYS A 720 -42.57 23.62 1.26
CA CYS A 720 -42.43 23.77 -0.19
C CYS A 720 -43.74 24.27 -0.82
N SER A 721 -43.62 25.15 -1.83
CA SER A 721 -44.73 25.41 -2.76
C SER A 721 -44.83 24.24 -3.74
N LEU A 722 -45.95 23.51 -3.72
CA LEU A 722 -46.22 22.43 -4.67
C LEU A 722 -46.96 22.99 -5.91
N SER A 723 -46.50 22.57 -7.08
CA SER A 723 -47.10 22.86 -8.39
C SER A 723 -47.32 21.55 -9.14
N ILE A 724 -48.42 21.46 -9.91
CA ILE A 724 -48.75 20.28 -10.72
C ILE A 724 -49.07 20.75 -12.14
N ASP A 725 -48.56 20.03 -13.15
CA ASP A 725 -48.76 20.35 -14.56
C ASP A 725 -49.80 19.45 -15.27
N GLN A 726 -50.05 19.74 -16.54
CA GLN A 726 -50.96 19.04 -17.44
C GLN A 726 -50.62 17.56 -17.71
N MET A 727 -49.48 17.05 -17.21
CA MET A 727 -49.10 15.63 -17.26
C MET A 727 -49.00 15.00 -15.86
N GLY A 728 -49.40 15.71 -14.79
CA GLY A 728 -49.35 15.22 -13.42
C GLY A 728 -47.98 15.28 -12.76
N ASN A 729 -47.00 15.94 -13.37
CA ASN A 729 -45.68 16.13 -12.77
C ASN A 729 -45.79 17.02 -11.53
N MET A 730 -45.09 16.65 -10.46
CA MET A 730 -45.21 17.31 -9.16
C MET A 730 -43.92 18.04 -8.81
N PHE A 731 -43.94 19.36 -8.93
CA PHE A 731 -42.80 20.24 -8.65
C PHE A 731 -42.93 20.85 -7.25
N ALA A 732 -42.14 20.36 -6.30
CA ALA A 732 -42.17 20.78 -4.89
C ALA A 732 -40.96 21.68 -4.57
N ARG A 733 -41.17 23.00 -4.61
CA ARG A 733 -40.09 24.00 -4.53
C ARG A 733 -39.96 24.64 -3.14
N GLN A 734 -38.76 24.61 -2.56
CA GLN A 734 -38.37 25.38 -1.38
C GLN A 734 -37.63 26.66 -1.79
N LYS A 735 -37.83 27.76 -1.05
CA LYS A 735 -37.21 29.06 -1.36
C LYS A 735 -35.76 29.17 -0.88
N GLY A 736 -34.87 29.62 -1.77
CA GLY A 736 -33.47 29.95 -1.44
C GLY A 736 -33.33 31.28 -0.72
N ARG A 737 -32.24 31.44 0.05
CA ARG A 737 -32.01 32.61 0.93
C ARG A 737 -31.80 33.93 0.17
N LEU A 738 -31.42 33.88 -1.11
CA LEU A 738 -31.23 35.09 -1.93
C LEU A 738 -32.55 35.63 -2.50
N GLY A 739 -33.66 34.89 -2.41
CA GLY A 739 -34.95 35.31 -2.99
C GLY A 739 -34.93 35.48 -4.52
N SER A 740 -33.97 34.85 -5.20
CA SER A 740 -33.71 35.01 -6.64
C SER A 740 -34.87 34.51 -7.51
N ASN A 741 -34.95 35.06 -8.73
CA ASN A 741 -35.83 34.61 -9.80
C ASN A 741 -35.23 33.44 -10.62
N ARG A 742 -34.03 32.94 -10.27
CA ARG A 742 -33.47 31.74 -10.91
C ARG A 742 -34.42 30.53 -10.77
N PRO A 743 -34.61 29.72 -11.83
CA PRO A 743 -35.27 28.42 -11.75
C PRO A 743 -34.63 27.50 -10.70
N MET A 744 -35.42 26.58 -10.12
CA MET A 744 -34.99 25.78 -8.98
C MET A 744 -33.95 24.70 -9.35
N ILE A 745 -32.99 24.43 -8.47
CA ILE A 745 -32.17 23.23 -8.53
C ILE A 745 -33.05 22.06 -8.11
N ALA A 746 -33.43 21.22 -9.08
CA ALA A 746 -34.27 20.06 -8.85
C ALA A 746 -33.46 18.83 -8.47
N MET A 747 -34.01 18.06 -7.54
CA MET A 747 -33.70 16.64 -7.36
C MET A 747 -34.96 15.86 -7.76
N GLY A 748 -34.86 14.75 -8.49
CA GLY A 748 -36.09 14.09 -8.97
C GLY A 748 -35.89 12.73 -9.59
N SER A 749 -37.01 12.04 -9.76
CA SER A 749 -37.20 10.78 -10.50
C SER A 749 -38.72 10.47 -10.55
N HIS A 750 -39.14 9.21 -10.56
CA HIS A 750 -40.55 8.76 -10.61
C HIS A 750 -41.00 8.02 -9.34
N LEU A 751 -42.33 7.87 -9.19
CA LEU A 751 -42.97 7.05 -8.15
C LEU A 751 -43.81 5.89 -8.71
N ASP A 752 -44.08 5.84 -10.01
CA ASP A 752 -44.66 4.67 -10.65
C ASP A 752 -43.61 3.59 -10.96
N THR A 753 -44.05 2.32 -11.03
CA THR A 753 -43.20 1.13 -11.19
C THR A 753 -43.74 0.19 -12.27
N GLN A 754 -42.89 -0.69 -12.80
CA GLN A 754 -43.26 -1.87 -13.60
C GLN A 754 -44.36 -2.72 -12.92
N PRO A 755 -45.10 -3.56 -13.66
CA PRO A 755 -46.12 -4.46 -13.10
C PRO A 755 -45.53 -5.55 -12.20
N ARG A 756 -44.20 -5.75 -12.26
CA ARG A 756 -43.38 -6.64 -11.41
C ARG A 756 -42.12 -5.94 -10.90
N GLY A 757 -42.18 -4.62 -10.70
CA GLY A 757 -41.04 -3.79 -10.34
C GLY A 757 -40.43 -4.12 -8.97
N GLY A 758 -39.27 -3.52 -8.71
CA GLY A 758 -38.62 -3.54 -7.42
C GLY A 758 -39.10 -2.44 -6.47
N ARG A 759 -38.37 -2.24 -5.37
CA ARG A 759 -38.72 -1.26 -4.31
C ARG A 759 -37.88 0.02 -4.34
N TYR A 760 -36.92 0.13 -5.27
CA TYR A 760 -35.90 1.18 -5.28
C TYR A 760 -35.89 1.95 -6.61
N ASP A 761 -36.20 1.28 -7.71
CA ASP A 761 -36.43 1.85 -9.05
C ASP A 761 -37.37 3.07 -8.99
N GLY A 762 -36.90 4.24 -9.44
CA GLY A 762 -37.52 5.57 -9.27
C GLY A 762 -37.68 6.07 -7.83
N ILE A 763 -38.29 5.25 -6.97
CA ILE A 763 -38.69 5.52 -5.59
C ILE A 763 -37.52 6.05 -4.76
N LEU A 764 -36.32 5.51 -4.97
CA LEU A 764 -35.11 5.96 -4.29
C LEU A 764 -34.85 7.45 -4.56
N GLY A 765 -34.92 7.90 -5.81
CA GLY A 765 -34.64 9.29 -6.18
C GLY A 765 -35.58 10.30 -5.50
N VAL A 766 -36.90 10.04 -5.58
CA VAL A 766 -37.92 10.94 -5.02
C VAL A 766 -37.90 10.94 -3.48
N THR A 767 -37.73 9.77 -2.85
CA THR A 767 -37.67 9.68 -1.37
C THR A 767 -36.35 10.22 -0.81
N SER A 768 -35.24 10.07 -1.52
CA SER A 768 -33.95 10.63 -1.16
C SER A 768 -33.97 12.16 -1.26
N ALA A 769 -34.55 12.72 -2.33
CA ALA A 769 -34.75 14.17 -2.46
C ALA A 769 -35.59 14.75 -1.30
N LEU A 770 -36.62 14.02 -0.84
CA LEU A 770 -37.40 14.39 0.35
C LEU A 770 -36.54 14.37 1.62
N GLU A 771 -35.68 13.37 1.77
CA GLU A 771 -34.77 13.24 2.91
C GLU A 771 -33.66 14.31 2.92
N VAL A 772 -33.19 14.76 1.75
CA VAL A 772 -32.30 15.92 1.64
C VAL A 772 -32.99 17.18 2.18
N LEU A 773 -34.23 17.48 1.76
CA LEU A 773 -34.95 18.67 2.24
C LEU A 773 -35.34 18.57 3.74
N ARG A 774 -35.67 17.37 4.25
CA ARG A 774 -35.81 17.12 5.70
C ARG A 774 -34.51 17.44 6.44
N THR A 775 -33.39 16.89 5.98
CA THR A 775 -32.07 17.09 6.59
C THR A 775 -31.66 18.56 6.60
N MET A 776 -31.88 19.29 5.50
CA MET A 776 -31.65 20.73 5.43
C MET A 776 -32.51 21.50 6.45
N LYS A 777 -33.81 21.20 6.52
CA LYS A 777 -34.74 21.84 7.45
C LYS A 777 -34.36 21.63 8.91
N GLU A 778 -34.01 20.41 9.31
CA GLU A 778 -33.65 20.08 10.70
C GLU A 778 -32.35 20.77 11.15
N ASN A 779 -31.40 20.94 10.23
CA ASN A 779 -30.14 21.64 10.50
C ASN A 779 -30.25 23.17 10.30
N ASN A 780 -31.44 23.70 9.99
CA ASN A 780 -31.68 25.10 9.62
C ASN A 780 -30.78 25.59 8.46
N PHE A 781 -30.43 24.68 7.55
CA PHE A 781 -29.63 24.97 6.36
C PHE A 781 -30.52 25.49 5.23
N GLN A 782 -30.04 26.50 4.50
CA GLN A 782 -30.74 27.08 3.34
C GLN A 782 -29.74 27.37 2.21
N THR A 783 -30.08 26.90 1.01
CA THR A 783 -29.36 27.16 -0.25
C THR A 783 -29.39 28.64 -0.63
N ASN A 784 -28.52 29.05 -1.55
CA ASN A 784 -28.54 30.38 -2.15
C ASN A 784 -29.79 30.56 -3.03
N TYR A 785 -30.03 29.62 -3.93
CA TYR A 785 -31.13 29.62 -4.88
C TYR A 785 -32.24 28.65 -4.46
N ASP A 786 -33.39 28.71 -5.15
CA ASP A 786 -34.49 27.78 -4.93
C ASP A 786 -34.02 26.34 -5.19
N VAL A 787 -34.44 25.42 -4.32
CA VAL A 787 -34.13 23.98 -4.40
C VAL A 787 -35.45 23.22 -4.26
N GLY A 788 -35.60 22.08 -4.93
CA GLY A 788 -36.88 21.37 -4.90
C GLY A 788 -36.82 19.92 -5.34
N ILE A 789 -37.98 19.28 -5.28
CA ILE A 789 -38.19 17.89 -5.70
C ILE A 789 -39.06 17.89 -6.95
N VAL A 790 -38.77 16.99 -7.89
CA VAL A 790 -39.68 16.64 -8.99
C VAL A 790 -40.04 15.15 -8.89
N ASN A 791 -41.34 14.86 -9.00
CA ASN A 791 -41.83 13.53 -9.30
C ASN A 791 -42.50 13.56 -10.68
N TRP A 792 -41.94 12.81 -11.63
CA TRP A 792 -42.44 12.66 -13.00
C TRP A 792 -43.57 11.61 -13.07
N THR A 793 -44.07 11.30 -14.27
CA THR A 793 -45.30 10.52 -14.47
C THR A 793 -45.22 9.64 -15.70
N ASN A 794 -45.39 8.33 -15.51
CA ASN A 794 -45.22 7.30 -16.54
C ASN A 794 -43.79 7.37 -17.13
N GLU A 795 -42.79 7.33 -16.25
CA GLU A 795 -41.40 7.10 -16.66
C GLU A 795 -41.30 5.67 -17.20
N GLU A 796 -41.78 4.69 -16.43
CA GLU A 796 -41.64 3.26 -16.70
C GLU A 796 -42.28 2.79 -18.02
N GLY A 797 -43.18 3.59 -18.60
CA GLY A 797 -43.98 3.24 -19.78
C GLY A 797 -44.88 2.01 -19.61
N ALA A 798 -44.97 1.46 -18.40
CA ALA A 798 -45.49 0.12 -18.14
C ALA A 798 -46.99 -0.04 -18.36
N ARG A 799 -47.76 1.02 -18.09
CA ARG A 799 -49.24 1.03 -18.22
C ARG A 799 -49.70 1.71 -19.50
N PHE A 800 -49.04 2.83 -19.83
CA PHE A 800 -49.25 3.60 -21.05
C PHE A 800 -47.95 3.51 -21.86
N PRO A 801 -47.93 2.85 -23.03
CA PRO A 801 -46.71 2.27 -23.64
C PRO A 801 -45.76 3.30 -24.28
N LYS A 802 -45.17 4.14 -23.44
CA LYS A 802 -44.14 5.14 -23.78
C LYS A 802 -43.36 5.49 -22.51
N SER A 803 -42.07 5.18 -22.46
CA SER A 803 -41.23 5.54 -21.31
C SER A 803 -40.83 7.03 -21.31
N MET A 804 -40.39 7.53 -20.14
CA MET A 804 -40.02 8.92 -19.86
C MET A 804 -41.11 9.91 -20.36
N CYS A 805 -42.38 9.55 -20.18
CA CYS A 805 -43.46 10.13 -20.98
C CYS A 805 -43.69 11.62 -20.67
N SER A 806 -43.84 11.96 -19.39
CA SER A 806 -44.17 13.34 -19.00
C SER A 806 -42.97 14.28 -19.03
N SER A 807 -41.76 13.81 -18.75
CA SER A 807 -40.52 14.57 -18.97
C SER A 807 -40.26 14.79 -20.47
N GLY A 808 -40.60 13.81 -21.31
CA GLY A 808 -40.59 13.94 -22.76
C GLY A 808 -41.58 14.99 -23.30
N VAL A 809 -42.76 15.12 -22.68
CA VAL A 809 -43.69 16.22 -22.98
C VAL A 809 -43.14 17.56 -22.49
N TRP A 810 -42.65 17.64 -21.25
CA TRP A 810 -42.05 18.85 -20.67
C TRP A 810 -40.87 19.38 -21.52
N ALA A 811 -40.04 18.47 -22.04
CA ALA A 811 -38.93 18.78 -22.94
C ALA A 811 -39.34 19.01 -24.41
N GLY A 812 -40.64 18.98 -24.73
CA GLY A 812 -41.16 19.15 -26.10
C GLY A 812 -40.81 18.02 -27.08
N GLY A 813 -40.23 16.91 -26.61
CA GLY A 813 -39.88 15.75 -27.41
C GLY A 813 -41.05 14.79 -27.68
N ILE A 814 -42.15 14.91 -26.94
CA ILE A 814 -43.39 14.16 -27.12
C ILE A 814 -44.56 15.18 -27.18
N PRO A 815 -45.39 15.19 -28.24
CA PRO A 815 -46.57 16.05 -28.27
C PRO A 815 -47.58 15.66 -27.18
N ILE A 816 -48.02 16.62 -26.36
CA ILE A 816 -48.89 16.35 -25.19
C ILE A 816 -50.18 15.58 -25.56
N GLN A 817 -50.79 15.88 -26.71
CA GLN A 817 -51.98 15.17 -27.18
C GLN A 817 -51.69 13.67 -27.43
N ALA A 818 -50.53 13.34 -28.00
CA ALA A 818 -50.13 11.95 -28.24
C ALA A 818 -49.84 11.20 -26.93
N ALA A 819 -49.33 11.89 -25.90
CA ALA A 819 -49.14 11.33 -24.57
C ALA A 819 -50.49 11.12 -23.83
N TRP A 820 -51.41 12.10 -23.92
CA TRP A 820 -52.76 12.01 -23.38
C TRP A 820 -53.62 10.91 -24.01
N ASP A 821 -53.44 10.65 -25.31
CA ASP A 821 -54.14 9.63 -26.08
C ASP A 821 -53.54 8.21 -25.93
N LEU A 822 -52.43 8.05 -25.19
CA LEU A 822 -51.91 6.73 -24.84
C LEU A 822 -52.97 5.93 -24.07
N ARG A 823 -53.14 4.67 -24.46
CA ARG A 823 -54.15 3.75 -23.92
C ARG A 823 -53.54 2.77 -22.92
N ASP A 824 -54.34 2.38 -21.94
CA ASP A 824 -53.98 1.34 -20.97
C ASP A 824 -53.80 0.00 -21.68
N ILE A 825 -52.67 -0.68 -21.46
CA ILE A 825 -52.36 -1.98 -22.07
C ILE A 825 -53.35 -3.11 -21.74
N GLN A 826 -54.25 -2.93 -20.76
CA GLN A 826 -55.29 -3.91 -20.40
C GLN A 826 -56.71 -3.49 -20.82
N ASP A 827 -56.96 -2.20 -21.01
CA ASP A 827 -58.28 -1.68 -21.43
C ASP A 827 -58.13 -0.43 -22.29
N GLU A 828 -58.24 -0.60 -23.62
CA GLU A 828 -58.08 0.46 -24.61
C GLU A 828 -59.00 1.68 -24.41
N ARG A 829 -60.07 1.55 -23.60
CA ARG A 829 -61.01 2.64 -23.28
C ARG A 829 -60.44 3.62 -22.27
N ILE A 830 -59.47 3.20 -21.46
CA ILE A 830 -58.76 4.04 -20.48
C ILE A 830 -57.59 4.72 -21.18
N THR A 831 -57.49 6.05 -21.05
CA THR A 831 -56.33 6.82 -21.52
C THR A 831 -55.58 7.47 -20.37
N LEU A 832 -54.30 7.80 -20.59
CA LEU A 832 -53.46 8.50 -19.62
C LEU A 832 -54.15 9.77 -19.10
N ARG A 833 -54.75 10.55 -20.01
CA ARG A 833 -55.53 11.74 -19.64
C ARG A 833 -56.73 11.43 -18.76
N SER A 834 -57.49 10.36 -19.05
CA SER A 834 -58.67 10.02 -18.25
C SER A 834 -58.33 9.66 -16.81
N GLU A 835 -57.17 9.04 -16.57
CA GLU A 835 -56.70 8.73 -15.21
C GLU A 835 -56.11 9.97 -14.51
N LEU A 836 -55.46 10.89 -15.24
CA LEU A 836 -55.07 12.21 -14.69
C LEU A 836 -56.29 13.00 -14.20
N GLU A 837 -57.35 13.08 -15.01
CA GLU A 837 -58.59 13.79 -14.67
C GLU A 837 -59.29 13.13 -13.46
N LYS A 838 -59.46 11.81 -13.50
CA LYS A 838 -60.08 10.98 -12.43
C LYS A 838 -59.41 11.12 -11.07
N HIS A 839 -58.07 11.11 -11.03
CA HIS A 839 -57.32 11.16 -9.76
C HIS A 839 -56.92 12.57 -9.33
N GLY A 840 -57.29 13.61 -10.10
CA GLY A 840 -57.04 15.01 -9.76
C GLY A 840 -55.60 15.48 -10.03
N TYR A 841 -54.91 14.85 -10.99
CA TYR A 841 -53.55 15.17 -11.40
C TYR A 841 -53.43 15.89 -12.76
N LEU A 842 -54.54 16.16 -13.46
CA LEU A 842 -54.51 17.08 -14.60
C LEU A 842 -54.38 18.53 -14.07
N GLY A 843 -53.14 19.02 -13.93
CA GLY A 843 -52.85 20.35 -13.39
C GLY A 843 -53.02 21.50 -14.39
N ASP A 844 -53.19 22.72 -13.86
CA ASP A 844 -53.43 23.93 -14.65
C ASP A 844 -52.18 24.45 -15.40
N ILE A 845 -50.97 24.07 -14.97
CA ILE A 845 -49.71 24.55 -15.54
C ILE A 845 -49.40 23.76 -16.83
N PRO A 846 -49.06 24.42 -17.96
CA PRO A 846 -48.63 23.71 -19.16
C PRO A 846 -47.41 22.83 -18.89
N CYS A 847 -47.45 21.57 -19.35
CA CYS A 847 -46.30 20.66 -19.27
C CYS A 847 -45.23 21.09 -20.30
N SER A 848 -44.36 22.03 -19.91
CA SER A 848 -43.29 22.59 -20.74
C SER A 848 -42.18 23.18 -19.88
N HIS A 849 -40.93 23.00 -20.30
CA HIS A 849 -39.73 23.65 -19.75
C HIS A 849 -39.79 25.19 -19.80
N GLU A 850 -40.56 25.78 -20.71
CA GLU A 850 -40.79 27.23 -20.74
C GLU A 850 -41.76 27.69 -19.63
N ALA A 851 -42.75 26.85 -19.31
CA ALA A 851 -43.80 27.14 -18.33
C ALA A 851 -43.38 26.82 -16.88
N TYR A 852 -42.55 25.77 -16.70
CA TYR A 852 -41.91 25.45 -15.44
C TYR A 852 -40.43 25.08 -15.64
N PRO A 853 -39.54 26.07 -15.81
CA PRO A 853 -38.11 25.83 -16.01
C PRO A 853 -37.44 25.27 -14.75
N LEU A 854 -36.37 24.52 -14.97
CA LEU A 854 -35.47 23.99 -13.92
C LEU A 854 -34.06 24.57 -14.10
N GLY A 855 -33.38 24.89 -12.99
CA GLY A 855 -32.03 25.48 -13.00
C GLY A 855 -30.91 24.45 -13.04
N ALA A 856 -31.23 23.23 -12.59
CA ALA A 856 -30.52 21.99 -12.85
C ALA A 856 -31.42 20.80 -12.46
N HIS A 857 -31.07 19.57 -12.87
CA HIS A 857 -31.68 18.33 -12.41
C HIS A 857 -30.60 17.34 -11.91
N PHE A 858 -30.77 16.85 -10.69
CA PHE A 858 -29.92 15.81 -10.09
C PHE A 858 -30.77 14.61 -9.70
N GLU A 859 -30.54 13.47 -10.37
CA GLU A 859 -31.32 12.25 -10.15
C GLU A 859 -30.46 11.18 -9.49
N LEU A 860 -30.90 10.67 -8.34
CA LEU A 860 -30.29 9.53 -7.68
C LEU A 860 -31.09 8.28 -8.03
N HIS A 861 -30.39 7.25 -8.52
CA HIS A 861 -31.01 6.01 -8.97
C HIS A 861 -30.21 4.79 -8.52
N ILE A 862 -30.83 3.61 -8.57
CA ILE A 862 -30.09 2.34 -8.59
C ILE A 862 -29.43 2.15 -9.97
N GLU A 863 -28.31 1.43 -10.03
CA GLU A 863 -27.61 1.17 -11.30
C GLU A 863 -28.44 0.38 -12.32
N GLN A 864 -29.38 -0.44 -11.86
CA GLN A 864 -30.11 -1.46 -12.66
C GLN A 864 -29.16 -2.46 -13.38
N GLY A 865 -27.90 -2.52 -12.95
CA GLY A 865 -26.84 -3.38 -13.48
C GLY A 865 -25.83 -3.78 -12.39
N PRO A 866 -24.83 -4.63 -12.70
CA PRO A 866 -23.93 -5.23 -11.72
C PRO A 866 -22.57 -4.50 -11.56
N ILE A 867 -22.28 -3.45 -12.33
CA ILE A 867 -20.93 -2.91 -12.53
C ILE A 867 -20.34 -2.38 -11.22
N LEU A 868 -21.12 -1.64 -10.41
CA LEU A 868 -20.69 -1.12 -9.12
C LEU A 868 -20.45 -2.24 -8.09
N GLN A 869 -21.27 -3.30 -8.11
CA GLN A 869 -21.08 -4.49 -7.26
C GLN A 869 -19.80 -5.26 -7.66
N GLU A 870 -19.58 -5.51 -8.96
CA GLU A 870 -18.41 -6.24 -9.47
C GLU A 870 -17.11 -5.46 -9.27
N THR A 871 -17.11 -4.15 -9.56
CA THR A 871 -15.94 -3.26 -9.38
C THR A 871 -15.72 -2.82 -7.94
N LYS A 872 -16.67 -3.12 -7.02
CA LYS A 872 -16.64 -2.77 -5.60
C LYS A 872 -16.56 -1.25 -5.36
N ARG A 873 -17.32 -0.49 -6.15
CA ARG A 873 -17.52 0.96 -6.00
C ARG A 873 -18.92 1.21 -5.43
N SER A 874 -19.09 2.20 -4.57
CA SER A 874 -20.39 2.50 -3.92
C SER A 874 -21.14 3.67 -4.55
N ILE A 875 -20.51 4.43 -5.46
CA ILE A 875 -21.13 5.50 -6.23
C ILE A 875 -20.71 5.42 -7.69
N GLY A 876 -21.69 5.33 -8.58
CA GLY A 876 -21.52 5.62 -10.00
C GLY A 876 -21.79 7.10 -10.26
N VAL A 877 -20.79 7.80 -10.80
CA VAL A 877 -20.96 9.17 -11.30
C VAL A 877 -21.38 9.07 -12.75
N VAL A 878 -22.67 9.29 -13.01
CA VAL A 878 -23.22 9.04 -14.34
C VAL A 878 -22.87 10.20 -15.27
N THR A 879 -22.12 9.90 -16.34
CA THR A 879 -21.64 10.87 -17.32
C THR A 879 -22.59 11.04 -18.51
N GLY A 880 -23.53 10.10 -18.68
CA GLY A 880 -24.53 10.11 -19.74
C GLY A 880 -25.44 8.88 -19.70
N ALA A 881 -26.34 8.78 -20.67
CA ALA A 881 -27.12 7.58 -20.97
C ALA A 881 -26.79 7.10 -22.40
N GLN A 882 -26.70 5.78 -22.59
CA GLN A 882 -26.32 5.23 -23.89
C GLN A 882 -27.40 5.43 -24.96
N GLY A 883 -26.98 5.60 -26.21
CA GLY A 883 -27.89 5.62 -27.34
C GLY A 883 -28.46 4.22 -27.56
N TYR A 884 -29.74 4.14 -27.94
CA TYR A 884 -30.39 2.88 -28.31
C TYR A 884 -31.38 3.03 -29.45
N ARG A 885 -31.53 1.95 -30.22
CA ARG A 885 -32.38 1.91 -31.41
C ARG A 885 -33.07 0.55 -31.50
N TRP A 886 -34.38 0.59 -31.62
CA TRP A 886 -35.25 -0.60 -31.66
C TRP A 886 -35.84 -0.77 -33.05
N LEU A 887 -35.72 -1.97 -33.59
CA LEU A 887 -36.24 -2.34 -34.90
C LEU A 887 -37.13 -3.58 -34.79
N THR A 888 -38.24 -3.62 -35.54
CA THR A 888 -39.00 -4.86 -35.80
C THR A 888 -38.65 -5.36 -37.19
N LEU A 889 -38.28 -6.63 -37.29
CA LEU A 889 -37.88 -7.30 -38.51
C LEU A 889 -38.89 -8.41 -38.85
N THR A 890 -39.34 -8.46 -40.09
CA THR A 890 -40.26 -9.49 -40.60
C THR A 890 -39.57 -10.26 -41.72
N VAL A 891 -39.46 -11.58 -41.55
CA VAL A 891 -38.88 -12.52 -42.49
C VAL A 891 -40.01 -13.38 -43.06
N THR A 892 -40.34 -13.18 -44.34
CA THR A 892 -41.42 -13.90 -45.03
C THR A 892 -40.81 -14.88 -46.05
N GLY A 893 -41.33 -16.11 -46.09
CA GLY A 893 -40.80 -17.19 -46.92
C GLY A 893 -41.92 -17.96 -47.61
N GLN A 894 -41.96 -19.28 -47.41
CA GLN A 894 -43.05 -20.12 -47.92
C GLN A 894 -43.23 -21.38 -47.09
N ASP A 895 -44.47 -21.65 -46.70
CA ASP A 895 -44.88 -22.86 -46.00
C ASP A 895 -44.75 -24.10 -46.90
N ALA A 896 -44.22 -25.18 -46.31
CA ALA A 896 -43.89 -26.40 -47.03
C ALA A 896 -43.74 -27.60 -46.08
N HIS A 897 -44.10 -28.80 -46.52
CA HIS A 897 -44.05 -30.00 -45.66
C HIS A 897 -42.61 -30.45 -45.37
N THR A 898 -42.21 -30.46 -44.09
CA THR A 898 -40.81 -30.61 -43.66
C THR A 898 -40.20 -31.98 -44.00
N GLY A 899 -41.01 -33.01 -44.20
CA GLY A 899 -40.55 -34.35 -44.57
C GLY A 899 -40.38 -34.60 -46.07
N THR A 900 -40.98 -33.79 -46.94
CA THR A 900 -40.98 -34.03 -48.41
C THR A 900 -40.41 -32.90 -49.24
N THR A 901 -40.31 -31.67 -48.70
CA THR A 901 -39.66 -30.56 -49.40
C THR A 901 -38.14 -30.62 -49.19
N PRO A 902 -37.33 -30.88 -50.25
CA PRO A 902 -35.88 -30.95 -50.13
C PRO A 902 -35.30 -29.57 -49.78
N LEU A 903 -34.16 -29.55 -49.09
CA LEU A 903 -33.53 -28.31 -48.60
C LEU A 903 -33.33 -27.27 -49.71
N SER A 904 -32.90 -27.70 -50.90
CA SER A 904 -32.71 -26.87 -52.11
C SER A 904 -33.98 -26.20 -52.66
N ALA A 905 -35.17 -26.54 -52.15
CA ALA A 905 -36.44 -25.98 -52.57
C ALA A 905 -37.10 -25.06 -51.52
N ARG A 906 -36.57 -24.98 -50.30
CA ARG A 906 -37.20 -24.27 -49.16
C ARG A 906 -37.02 -22.75 -49.24
N ARG A 907 -37.89 -22.06 -48.51
CA ARG A 907 -37.83 -20.62 -48.19
C ARG A 907 -38.10 -20.47 -46.69
N ASP A 908 -37.17 -20.92 -45.86
CA ASP A 908 -37.39 -21.18 -44.43
C ASP A 908 -37.13 -19.91 -43.58
N PRO A 909 -38.16 -19.21 -43.07
CA PRO A 909 -37.98 -17.94 -42.39
C PRO A 909 -37.45 -18.10 -40.97
N LEU A 910 -37.74 -19.24 -40.31
CA LEU A 910 -37.28 -19.50 -38.95
C LEU A 910 -35.77 -19.83 -38.93
N LEU A 911 -35.28 -20.59 -39.92
CA LEU A 911 -33.85 -20.79 -40.13
C LEU A 911 -33.12 -19.47 -40.43
N ALA A 912 -33.68 -18.65 -41.31
CA ALA A 912 -33.12 -17.36 -41.68
C ALA A 912 -33.10 -16.38 -40.49
N ALA A 913 -34.21 -16.23 -39.75
CA ALA A 913 -34.27 -15.40 -38.54
C ALA A 913 -33.29 -15.89 -37.45
N SER A 914 -33.15 -17.20 -37.25
CA SER A 914 -32.16 -17.77 -36.32
C SER A 914 -30.73 -17.38 -36.69
N LYS A 915 -30.38 -17.45 -37.98
CA LYS A 915 -29.09 -16.97 -38.50
C LYS A 915 -28.91 -15.46 -38.28
N MET A 916 -29.95 -14.65 -38.50
CA MET A 916 -29.92 -13.20 -38.29
C MET A 916 -29.66 -12.83 -36.83
N ILE A 917 -30.33 -13.48 -35.87
CA ILE A 917 -30.16 -13.24 -34.43
C ILE A 917 -28.74 -13.61 -33.96
N VAL A 918 -28.15 -14.69 -34.50
CA VAL A 918 -26.73 -15.02 -34.24
C VAL A 918 -25.81 -13.97 -34.87
N ALA A 919 -26.09 -13.54 -36.10
CA ALA A 919 -25.27 -12.56 -36.80
C ALA A 919 -25.27 -11.17 -36.14
N SER A 920 -26.40 -10.71 -35.58
CA SER A 920 -26.48 -9.42 -34.90
C SER A 920 -25.64 -9.39 -33.63
N ASN A 921 -25.68 -10.46 -32.84
CA ASN A 921 -24.85 -10.61 -31.64
C ASN A 921 -23.35 -10.61 -31.98
N GLU A 922 -22.95 -11.26 -33.07
CA GLU A 922 -21.56 -11.24 -33.56
C GLU A 922 -21.13 -9.88 -34.16
N VAL A 923 -22.04 -9.13 -34.80
CA VAL A 923 -21.77 -7.73 -35.21
C VAL A 923 -21.52 -6.88 -33.98
N ALA A 924 -22.42 -6.89 -33.00
CA ALA A 924 -22.32 -6.03 -31.83
C ALA A 924 -21.04 -6.26 -31.02
N LYS A 925 -20.62 -7.52 -30.84
CA LYS A 925 -19.32 -7.89 -30.24
C LYS A 925 -18.12 -7.23 -30.93
N ARG A 926 -18.12 -7.11 -32.26
CA ARG A 926 -17.01 -6.47 -33.01
C ARG A 926 -16.92 -4.96 -32.76
N HIS A 927 -18.04 -4.33 -32.42
CA HIS A 927 -18.15 -2.89 -32.19
C HIS A 927 -18.15 -2.49 -30.71
N GLY A 928 -18.09 -3.45 -29.77
CA GLY A 928 -18.23 -3.19 -28.33
C GLY A 928 -19.66 -2.82 -27.91
N ALA A 929 -20.64 -3.04 -28.77
CA ALA A 929 -22.04 -2.68 -28.58
C ALA A 929 -22.88 -3.86 -28.04
N LEU A 930 -24.12 -3.57 -27.65
CA LEU A 930 -25.14 -4.56 -27.36
C LEU A 930 -26.08 -4.72 -28.55
N ALA A 931 -26.45 -5.96 -28.89
CA ALA A 931 -27.55 -6.29 -29.78
C ALA A 931 -28.32 -7.50 -29.26
N SER A 932 -29.63 -7.30 -29.04
CA SER A 932 -30.51 -8.26 -28.36
C SER A 932 -31.84 -8.44 -29.09
N THR A 933 -32.40 -9.65 -29.03
CA THR A 933 -33.75 -9.96 -29.52
C THR A 933 -34.62 -10.41 -28.36
N GLY A 934 -35.48 -9.50 -27.88
CA GLY A 934 -36.38 -9.77 -26.75
C GLY A 934 -37.73 -10.38 -27.16
N ILE A 935 -38.12 -10.26 -28.43
CA ILE A 935 -39.40 -10.76 -28.94
C ILE A 935 -39.15 -11.56 -30.22
N LEU A 936 -39.71 -12.77 -30.28
CA LEU A 936 -39.78 -13.62 -31.46
C LEU A 936 -41.23 -14.10 -31.62
N LYS A 937 -41.88 -13.73 -32.73
CA LYS A 937 -43.27 -14.09 -33.08
C LYS A 937 -43.26 -15.06 -34.25
N ILE A 938 -43.93 -16.18 -34.06
CA ILE A 938 -44.17 -17.21 -35.08
C ILE A 938 -45.70 -17.34 -35.21
N PRO A 939 -46.27 -17.33 -36.43
CA PRO A 939 -47.72 -17.42 -36.62
C PRO A 939 -48.36 -18.66 -35.97
N ASP A 940 -49.52 -18.49 -35.32
CA ASP A 940 -50.21 -19.53 -34.53
C ASP A 940 -50.65 -20.78 -35.34
N ASN A 941 -50.67 -20.68 -36.67
CA ASN A 941 -50.95 -21.79 -37.58
C ASN A 941 -49.71 -22.66 -37.91
N SER A 942 -48.54 -22.35 -37.35
CA SER A 942 -47.30 -23.11 -37.55
C SER A 942 -47.37 -24.49 -36.90
N SER A 943 -46.72 -25.49 -37.50
CA SER A 943 -46.82 -26.90 -37.06
C SER A 943 -45.52 -27.67 -37.27
N THR A 944 -45.25 -28.69 -36.45
CA THR A 944 -43.97 -29.44 -36.42
C THR A 944 -43.58 -30.07 -37.77
N ASN A 945 -44.56 -30.39 -38.62
CA ASN A 945 -44.35 -30.95 -39.95
C ASN A 945 -44.45 -29.94 -41.10
N THR A 946 -44.52 -28.63 -40.82
CA THR A 946 -44.64 -27.56 -41.83
C THR A 946 -43.63 -26.44 -41.55
N VAL A 947 -42.85 -26.05 -42.57
CA VAL A 947 -42.00 -24.86 -42.53
C VAL A 947 -42.89 -23.63 -42.31
N ALA A 948 -42.48 -22.67 -41.47
CA ALA A 948 -43.25 -21.46 -41.23
C ALA A 948 -43.35 -20.61 -42.52
N SER A 949 -44.49 -19.92 -42.72
CA SER A 949 -44.64 -18.96 -43.82
C SER A 949 -43.94 -17.63 -43.53
N GLU A 950 -43.88 -17.23 -42.26
CA GLU A 950 -43.32 -15.97 -41.79
C GLU A 950 -42.80 -16.10 -40.35
N VAL A 951 -41.83 -15.25 -39.98
CA VAL A 951 -41.36 -15.04 -38.60
C VAL A 951 -41.04 -13.56 -38.42
N ALA A 952 -41.46 -12.96 -37.31
CA ALA A 952 -41.12 -11.58 -36.96
C ALA A 952 -40.34 -11.52 -35.64
N PHE A 953 -39.34 -10.65 -35.53
CA PHE A 953 -38.52 -10.51 -34.32
C PHE A 953 -38.05 -9.07 -34.09
N THR A 954 -37.73 -8.71 -32.84
CA THR A 954 -37.18 -7.39 -32.51
C THR A 954 -35.66 -7.41 -32.44
N LEU A 955 -35.04 -6.26 -32.70
CA LEU A 955 -33.61 -6.00 -32.53
C LEU A 955 -33.42 -4.71 -31.74
N ASP A 956 -32.89 -4.83 -30.53
CA ASP A 956 -32.51 -3.74 -29.63
C ASP A 956 -30.98 -3.56 -29.71
N ILE A 957 -30.53 -2.45 -30.29
CA ILE A 957 -29.12 -2.09 -30.45
C ILE A 957 -28.78 -0.97 -29.47
N ARG A 958 -27.71 -1.09 -28.67
CA ARG A 958 -27.29 -0.04 -27.73
C ARG A 958 -25.77 0.19 -27.71
N HIS A 959 -25.35 1.46 -27.64
CA HIS A 959 -23.96 1.87 -27.42
C HIS A 959 -23.86 3.34 -26.94
N PRO A 960 -22.87 3.75 -26.14
CA PRO A 960 -22.65 5.16 -25.73
C PRO A 960 -22.28 6.16 -26.84
N ASP A 961 -22.30 5.77 -28.10
CA ASP A 961 -21.95 6.59 -29.27
C ASP A 961 -22.88 6.21 -30.44
N ASP A 962 -23.67 7.18 -30.90
CA ASP A 962 -24.65 7.00 -31.97
C ASP A 962 -24.02 6.59 -33.31
N SER A 963 -22.77 6.96 -33.58
CA SER A 963 -22.09 6.55 -34.81
C SER A 963 -21.87 5.03 -34.84
N VAL A 964 -21.67 4.43 -33.66
CA VAL A 964 -21.54 2.98 -33.48
C VAL A 964 -22.90 2.29 -33.54
N VAL A 965 -23.96 2.88 -32.95
CA VAL A 965 -25.34 2.35 -33.08
C VAL A 965 -25.74 2.25 -34.55
N HIS A 966 -25.51 3.30 -35.35
CA HIS A 966 -25.78 3.30 -36.79
C HIS A 966 -24.84 2.37 -37.59
N ALA A 967 -23.59 2.18 -37.15
CA ALA A 967 -22.67 1.22 -37.78
C ALA A 967 -23.14 -0.23 -37.56
N VAL A 968 -23.57 -0.56 -36.33
CA VAL A 968 -24.11 -1.88 -35.96
C VAL A 968 -25.43 -2.14 -36.66
N GLU A 969 -26.36 -1.17 -36.71
CA GLU A 969 -27.60 -1.26 -37.51
C GLU A 969 -27.29 -1.60 -38.97
N LYS A 970 -26.40 -0.83 -39.59
CA LYS A 970 -26.03 -0.98 -41.00
C LYS A 970 -25.35 -2.32 -41.30
N GLU A 971 -24.43 -2.78 -40.45
CA GLU A 971 -23.75 -4.07 -40.65
C GLU A 971 -24.69 -5.26 -40.35
N CYS A 972 -25.58 -5.14 -39.36
CA CYS A 972 -26.66 -6.09 -39.11
C CYS A 972 -27.57 -6.23 -40.35
N LEU A 973 -28.13 -5.13 -40.86
CA LEU A 973 -29.00 -5.14 -42.03
C LEU A 973 -28.28 -5.68 -43.28
N GLN A 974 -26.98 -5.38 -43.47
CA GLN A 974 -26.17 -5.98 -44.53
C GLN A 974 -25.93 -7.48 -44.34
N ALA A 975 -25.75 -7.96 -43.11
CA ALA A 975 -25.66 -9.38 -42.81
C ALA A 975 -26.99 -10.10 -43.08
N PHE A 976 -28.11 -9.52 -42.64
CA PHE A 976 -29.44 -10.09 -42.85
C PHE A 976 -29.81 -10.14 -44.33
N GLN A 977 -29.42 -9.13 -45.12
CA GLN A 977 -29.65 -9.10 -46.57
C GLN A 977 -28.76 -10.10 -47.35
N ARG A 978 -27.68 -10.61 -46.75
CA ARG A 978 -26.96 -11.79 -47.28
C ARG A 978 -27.67 -13.08 -46.87
N ILE A 979 -27.99 -13.22 -45.58
CA ILE A 979 -28.66 -14.39 -44.99
C ILE A 979 -30.02 -14.66 -45.65
N SER A 980 -30.77 -13.63 -46.05
CA SER A 980 -32.03 -13.78 -46.78
C SER A 980 -31.88 -14.42 -48.17
N THR A 981 -30.66 -14.45 -48.72
CA THR A 981 -30.31 -15.15 -49.98
C THR A 981 -29.63 -16.51 -49.76
N GLU A 982 -29.34 -16.88 -48.51
CA GLU A 982 -28.80 -18.19 -48.16
C GLU A 982 -29.90 -19.27 -48.08
N ASP A 983 -29.50 -20.51 -48.28
CA ASP A 983 -30.30 -21.75 -48.20
C ASP A 983 -31.53 -21.84 -49.13
N GLY A 984 -31.65 -22.98 -49.81
CA GLY A 984 -32.81 -23.30 -50.65
C GLY A 984 -33.02 -22.30 -51.79
N LYS A 985 -34.04 -21.46 -51.64
CA LYS A 985 -34.44 -20.38 -52.57
C LYS A 985 -34.47 -18.99 -51.90
N GLY A 986 -33.96 -18.87 -50.67
CA GLY A 986 -33.99 -17.64 -49.88
C GLY A 986 -35.40 -17.19 -49.44
N VAL A 987 -35.43 -16.08 -48.71
CA VAL A 987 -36.59 -15.45 -48.08
C VAL A 987 -36.60 -13.94 -48.37
N SER A 988 -37.73 -13.27 -48.15
CA SER A 988 -37.81 -11.80 -48.16
C SER A 988 -37.71 -11.23 -46.76
N LEU A 989 -37.04 -10.09 -46.62
CA LEU A 989 -36.84 -9.36 -45.36
C LEU A 989 -37.46 -7.96 -45.48
N GLY A 990 -38.29 -7.59 -44.52
CA GLY A 990 -38.75 -6.21 -44.28
C GLY A 990 -38.45 -5.80 -42.84
N TRP A 991 -38.42 -4.49 -42.55
CA TRP A 991 -38.15 -3.98 -41.21
C TRP A 991 -38.67 -2.55 -41.00
N THR A 992 -38.85 -2.17 -39.74
CA THR A 992 -39.19 -0.82 -39.26
C THR A 992 -38.23 -0.37 -38.17
N VAL A 993 -38.10 0.94 -37.96
CA VAL A 993 -37.54 1.51 -36.72
C VAL A 993 -38.72 1.87 -35.83
N ASP A 994 -38.75 1.30 -34.63
CA ASP A 994 -39.86 1.43 -33.69
C ASP A 994 -39.56 2.47 -32.60
N THR A 995 -38.28 2.68 -32.28
CA THR A 995 -37.79 3.76 -31.41
C THR A 995 -36.33 4.08 -31.74
N ASP A 996 -36.00 5.38 -31.70
CA ASP A 996 -34.68 5.92 -31.96
C ASP A 996 -34.36 6.92 -30.83
N SER A 997 -33.32 6.65 -30.05
CA SER A 997 -32.96 7.44 -28.86
C SER A 997 -31.45 7.70 -28.82
N PRO A 998 -31.00 8.93 -29.11
CA PRO A 998 -29.57 9.24 -29.22
C PRO A 998 -28.86 9.23 -27.85
N ALA A 999 -27.57 8.94 -27.88
CA ALA A 999 -26.68 8.98 -26.73
C ALA A 999 -26.68 10.39 -26.10
N THR A 1000 -26.88 10.44 -24.78
CA THR A 1000 -27.05 11.69 -24.04
C THR A 1000 -25.87 11.90 -23.12
N GLN A 1001 -25.15 13.02 -23.27
CA GLN A 1001 -24.10 13.43 -22.34
C GLN A 1001 -24.66 14.36 -21.26
N PHE A 1002 -24.26 14.15 -20.01
CA PHE A 1002 -24.69 14.96 -18.88
C PHE A 1002 -23.80 16.20 -18.67
N HIS A 1003 -24.38 17.25 -18.10
CA HIS A 1003 -23.77 18.58 -18.07
C HIS A 1003 -22.49 18.58 -17.21
N PRO A 1004 -21.35 19.08 -17.71
CA PRO A 1004 -20.05 18.90 -17.06
C PRO A 1004 -20.00 19.49 -15.65
N ASP A 1005 -20.68 20.61 -15.37
CA ASP A 1005 -20.76 21.15 -14.02
C ASP A 1005 -21.55 20.26 -13.05
N CYS A 1006 -22.64 19.61 -13.49
CA CYS A 1006 -23.43 18.74 -12.64
C CYS A 1006 -22.66 17.43 -12.37
N VAL A 1007 -22.07 16.86 -13.41
CA VAL A 1007 -21.12 15.74 -13.30
C VAL A 1007 -19.97 16.09 -12.34
N GLN A 1008 -19.39 17.29 -12.43
CA GLN A 1008 -18.31 17.73 -11.55
C GLN A 1008 -18.76 17.95 -10.09
N SER A 1009 -20.00 18.38 -9.83
CA SER A 1009 -20.55 18.39 -8.46
C SER A 1009 -20.54 16.98 -7.86
N ILE A 1010 -20.99 15.99 -8.62
CA ILE A 1010 -21.06 14.60 -8.16
C ILE A 1010 -19.65 14.02 -7.98
N LYS A 1011 -18.70 14.31 -8.89
CA LYS A 1011 -17.28 13.95 -8.70
C LYS A 1011 -16.69 14.57 -7.42
N THR A 1012 -17.02 15.83 -7.11
CA THR A 1012 -16.60 16.49 -5.87
C THR A 1012 -17.23 15.83 -4.64
N ALA A 1013 -18.53 15.53 -4.66
CA ALA A 1013 -19.24 14.85 -3.58
C ALA A 1013 -18.70 13.44 -3.32
N ALA A 1014 -18.64 12.59 -4.34
CA ALA A 1014 -18.16 11.22 -4.25
C ALA A 1014 -16.71 11.13 -3.77
N ARG A 1015 -15.82 11.98 -4.31
CA ARG A 1015 -14.43 12.13 -3.85
C ARG A 1015 -14.34 12.59 -2.39
N SER A 1016 -15.22 13.48 -1.94
CA SER A 1016 -15.25 13.96 -0.54
C SER A 1016 -15.70 12.88 0.44
N LEU A 1017 -16.64 12.03 0.03
CA LEU A 1017 -17.24 10.99 0.88
C LEU A 1017 -16.39 9.71 0.93
N LEU A 1018 -15.76 9.31 -0.19
CA LEU A 1018 -15.15 7.98 -0.34
C LEU A 1018 -13.70 7.97 -0.88
N GLY A 1019 -13.19 9.11 -1.35
CA GLY A 1019 -11.91 9.17 -2.08
C GLY A 1019 -11.98 8.60 -3.50
N GLU A 1020 -10.87 8.67 -4.25
CA GLU A 1020 -10.81 8.30 -5.68
C GLU A 1020 -11.13 6.82 -5.96
N GLU A 1021 -11.02 5.94 -4.96
CA GLU A 1021 -11.25 4.49 -5.10
C GLU A 1021 -12.65 4.04 -4.65
N GLY A 1022 -13.51 4.95 -4.21
CA GLY A 1022 -14.87 4.62 -3.77
C GLY A 1022 -15.95 4.76 -4.83
N TRP A 1023 -15.62 5.41 -5.95
CA TRP A 1023 -16.54 5.72 -7.04
C TRP A 1023 -15.93 5.41 -8.41
N MET A 1024 -16.75 5.49 -9.46
CA MET A 1024 -16.29 5.45 -10.85
C MET A 1024 -17.19 6.29 -11.74
N GLU A 1025 -16.70 6.65 -12.93
CA GLU A 1025 -17.55 7.18 -14.00
C GLU A 1025 -18.29 6.03 -14.68
N ILE A 1026 -19.57 6.23 -14.99
CA ILE A 1026 -20.45 5.21 -15.58
C ILE A 1026 -21.42 5.86 -16.58
N THR A 1027 -21.90 5.09 -17.55
CA THR A 1027 -22.97 5.51 -18.48
C THR A 1027 -24.21 4.68 -18.15
N SER A 1028 -25.39 5.31 -18.04
CA SER A 1028 -26.63 4.55 -17.83
C SER A 1028 -26.91 3.63 -19.02
N GLY A 1029 -27.26 2.38 -18.71
CA GLY A 1029 -27.75 1.42 -19.69
C GLY A 1029 -29.22 1.61 -20.08
N ALA A 1030 -29.96 2.38 -19.28
CA ALA A 1030 -31.39 2.62 -19.36
C ALA A 1030 -31.74 4.08 -19.73
N GLY A 1031 -33.01 4.32 -20.05
CA GLY A 1031 -33.58 5.67 -20.06
C GLY A 1031 -33.99 6.08 -18.64
N HIS A 1032 -34.05 7.39 -18.41
CA HIS A 1032 -34.56 8.03 -17.19
C HIS A 1032 -35.05 9.43 -17.56
N ASP A 1033 -35.87 10.08 -16.72
CA ASP A 1033 -36.36 11.44 -17.00
C ASP A 1033 -35.23 12.46 -17.25
N SER A 1034 -34.06 12.26 -16.63
CA SER A 1034 -32.85 13.04 -16.89
C SER A 1034 -32.40 13.08 -18.37
N VAL A 1035 -32.78 12.10 -19.20
CA VAL A 1035 -32.52 12.08 -20.66
C VAL A 1035 -33.30 13.19 -21.40
N TYR A 1036 -34.44 13.62 -20.86
CA TYR A 1036 -35.21 14.73 -21.38
C TYR A 1036 -34.90 16.06 -20.68
N THR A 1037 -34.58 16.08 -19.37
CA THR A 1037 -34.20 17.33 -18.70
C THR A 1037 -32.86 17.88 -19.19
N SER A 1038 -31.90 17.01 -19.52
CA SER A 1038 -30.56 17.39 -20.02
C SER A 1038 -30.58 18.25 -21.29
N ARG A 1039 -31.67 18.20 -22.06
CA ARG A 1039 -31.88 18.99 -23.28
C ARG A 1039 -32.13 20.47 -23.01
N HIS A 1040 -32.57 20.82 -21.79
CA HIS A 1040 -33.06 22.15 -21.42
C HIS A 1040 -32.45 22.72 -20.13
N CYS A 1041 -31.93 21.88 -19.24
CA CYS A 1041 -31.22 22.34 -18.04
C CYS A 1041 -29.99 21.47 -17.70
N PRO A 1042 -28.98 22.04 -17.02
CA PRO A 1042 -27.84 21.29 -16.51
C PRO A 1042 -28.28 20.05 -15.70
N THR A 1043 -28.00 18.86 -16.22
CA THR A 1043 -28.49 17.60 -15.65
C THR A 1043 -27.34 16.62 -15.46
N ALA A 1044 -27.34 15.85 -14.36
CA ALA A 1044 -26.52 14.64 -14.19
C ALA A 1044 -27.15 13.67 -13.19
N MET A 1045 -26.73 12.40 -13.20
CA MET A 1045 -27.26 11.37 -12.31
C MET A 1045 -26.20 10.75 -11.39
N ILE A 1046 -26.67 10.16 -10.30
CA ILE A 1046 -25.89 9.39 -9.31
C ILE A 1046 -26.45 7.98 -9.27
N PHE A 1047 -25.59 6.97 -9.40
CA PHE A 1047 -25.96 5.55 -9.27
C PHE A 1047 -25.43 4.97 -7.96
N VAL A 1048 -26.22 4.08 -7.35
CA VAL A 1048 -25.82 3.20 -6.24
C VAL A 1048 -25.94 1.72 -6.65
N PRO A 1049 -25.17 0.80 -6.02
CA PRO A 1049 -25.23 -0.63 -6.34
C PRO A 1049 -26.63 -1.22 -6.26
N CYS A 1050 -26.94 -2.13 -7.19
CA CYS A 1050 -28.12 -2.98 -7.14
C CYS A 1050 -27.68 -4.44 -6.99
N ARG A 1051 -28.26 -5.17 -6.03
CA ARG A 1051 -27.83 -6.54 -5.71
C ARG A 1051 -27.95 -7.44 -6.94
N ASP A 1052 -26.82 -8.02 -7.32
CA ASP A 1052 -26.65 -8.92 -8.46
C ASP A 1052 -27.10 -8.32 -9.81
N GLY A 1053 -27.20 -6.99 -9.89
CA GLY A 1053 -27.71 -6.26 -11.05
C GLY A 1053 -29.19 -6.48 -11.35
N VAL A 1054 -29.98 -6.97 -10.39
CA VAL A 1054 -31.37 -7.36 -10.61
C VAL A 1054 -32.33 -6.19 -10.38
N SER A 1055 -32.89 -5.66 -11.47
CA SER A 1055 -33.97 -4.65 -11.46
C SER A 1055 -35.13 -5.06 -12.41
N HIS A 1056 -36.20 -4.27 -12.49
CA HIS A 1056 -37.49 -4.61 -13.09
C HIS A 1056 -38.07 -5.95 -12.56
N HIS A 1057 -37.67 -6.36 -11.34
CA HIS A 1057 -37.97 -7.66 -10.76
C HIS A 1057 -38.26 -7.56 -9.25
N PRO A 1058 -39.17 -8.38 -8.67
CA PRO A 1058 -39.57 -8.22 -7.27
C PRO A 1058 -38.46 -8.36 -6.21
N THR A 1059 -37.33 -8.97 -6.56
CA THR A 1059 -36.19 -9.24 -5.65
C THR A 1059 -35.08 -8.18 -5.71
N GLU A 1060 -35.28 -7.11 -6.48
CA GLU A 1060 -34.42 -5.92 -6.52
C GLU A 1060 -34.12 -5.42 -5.12
N TYR A 1061 -32.85 -5.10 -4.87
CA TYR A 1061 -32.39 -4.71 -3.55
C TYR A 1061 -31.18 -3.79 -3.61
N CYS A 1062 -31.30 -2.61 -3.01
CA CYS A 1062 -30.19 -1.75 -2.62
C CYS A 1062 -30.05 -1.80 -1.09
N THR A 1063 -28.82 -1.77 -0.56
CA THR A 1063 -28.62 -1.78 0.89
C THR A 1063 -29.06 -0.44 1.51
N PRO A 1064 -29.54 -0.41 2.78
CA PRO A 1064 -29.83 0.84 3.48
C PRO A 1064 -28.61 1.79 3.54
N GLU A 1065 -27.41 1.23 3.64
CA GLU A 1065 -26.13 1.94 3.65
C GLU A 1065 -25.87 2.63 2.31
N ASP A 1066 -26.01 1.90 1.19
CA ASP A 1066 -25.83 2.45 -0.16
C ASP A 1066 -26.91 3.49 -0.48
N CYS A 1067 -28.18 3.25 -0.10
CA CYS A 1067 -29.25 4.25 -0.24
C CYS A 1067 -28.91 5.55 0.49
N ALA A 1068 -28.44 5.48 1.74
CA ALA A 1068 -28.07 6.64 2.53
C ALA A 1068 -26.81 7.35 1.99
N LEU A 1069 -25.84 6.58 1.48
CA LEU A 1069 -24.62 7.10 0.85
C LEU A 1069 -24.91 7.82 -0.47
N GLY A 1070 -25.78 7.25 -1.32
CA GLY A 1070 -26.30 7.91 -2.52
C GLY A 1070 -27.05 9.20 -2.19
N THR A 1071 -27.89 9.18 -1.15
CA THR A 1071 -28.62 10.38 -0.67
C THR A 1071 -27.66 11.44 -0.14
N GLN A 1072 -26.59 11.06 0.56
CA GLN A 1072 -25.55 11.99 0.99
C GLN A 1072 -24.78 12.55 -0.21
N ALA A 1073 -24.48 11.73 -1.22
CA ALA A 1073 -23.85 12.21 -2.46
C ALA A 1073 -24.77 13.20 -3.20
N LEU A 1074 -26.08 12.96 -3.25
CA LEU A 1074 -27.08 13.87 -3.81
C LEU A 1074 -27.11 15.22 -3.07
N LEU A 1075 -27.18 15.20 -1.74
CA LEU A 1075 -27.13 16.39 -0.89
C LEU A 1075 -25.85 17.21 -1.16
N GLU A 1076 -24.69 16.57 -1.12
CA GLU A 1076 -23.41 17.25 -1.30
C GLU A 1076 -23.24 17.79 -2.73
N SER A 1077 -23.76 17.09 -3.74
CA SER A 1077 -23.73 17.54 -5.14
C SER A 1077 -24.55 18.82 -5.34
N VAL A 1078 -25.77 18.85 -4.81
CA VAL A 1078 -26.66 20.02 -4.88
C VAL A 1078 -26.08 21.21 -4.10
N VAL A 1079 -25.48 20.96 -2.94
CA VAL A 1079 -24.84 22.01 -2.12
C VAL A 1079 -23.58 22.57 -2.77
N ASP A 1080 -22.75 21.74 -3.42
CA ASP A 1080 -21.60 22.20 -4.21
C ASP A 1080 -22.06 23.01 -5.44
N TYR A 1081 -23.10 22.57 -6.15
CA TYR A 1081 -23.64 23.25 -7.32
C TYR A 1081 -24.20 24.65 -6.98
N ASP A 1082 -25.05 24.73 -5.95
CA ASP A 1082 -25.59 25.99 -5.43
C ASP A 1082 -24.48 26.98 -5.00
N GLN A 1083 -23.42 26.48 -4.35
CA GLN A 1083 -22.28 27.30 -3.95
C GLN A 1083 -21.44 27.78 -5.14
N ARG A 1084 -21.23 26.94 -6.16
CA ARG A 1084 -20.48 27.33 -7.36
C ARG A 1084 -21.24 28.35 -8.21
N LEU A 1085 -22.56 28.20 -8.37
CA LEU A 1085 -23.40 29.23 -9.01
C LEU A 1085 -23.30 30.58 -8.27
N ALA A 1086 -23.36 30.58 -6.93
CA ALA A 1086 -23.26 31.80 -6.13
C ALA A 1086 -21.88 32.48 -6.23
N GLN A 1087 -20.81 31.71 -6.42
CA GLN A 1087 -19.45 32.25 -6.64
C GLN A 1087 -19.27 32.82 -8.05
N GLN A 1088 -19.89 32.20 -9.06
CA GLN A 1088 -19.89 32.71 -10.44
C GLN A 1088 -20.60 34.07 -10.53
N GLU A 1089 -21.76 34.25 -9.90
CA GLU A 1089 -22.48 35.55 -9.91
C GLU A 1089 -21.77 36.66 -9.10
N GLN A 1090 -20.93 36.31 -8.13
CA GLN A 1090 -20.18 37.29 -7.31
C GLN A 1090 -18.86 37.75 -7.96
N THR A 1091 -18.41 37.09 -9.03
CA THR A 1091 -17.17 37.44 -9.72
C THR A 1091 -17.50 38.36 -10.91
N PRO A 1092 -17.19 39.67 -10.87
CA PRO A 1092 -17.53 40.57 -11.97
C PRO A 1092 -16.76 40.17 -13.22
N THR A 1093 -17.49 39.77 -14.26
CA THR A 1093 -16.92 39.41 -15.56
C THR A 1093 -16.20 40.59 -16.17
N LYS A 1094 -14.86 40.49 -16.24
CA LYS A 1094 -14.12 41.20 -17.29
C LYS A 1094 -14.59 40.61 -18.62
N LEU A 1095 -15.37 41.39 -19.35
CA LEU A 1095 -15.64 41.15 -20.76
C LEU A 1095 -14.31 41.18 -21.55
N PRO A 1096 -14.22 40.45 -22.67
CA PRO A 1096 -12.98 40.24 -23.43
C PRO A 1096 -12.40 41.53 -24.04
#